data_AF-A0A9D2FN68-F1
#
_entry.id   AF-A0A9D2FN68-F1
#
_cell.length_a   1.000
_cell.length_b   1.000
_cell.length_c   1.000
_cell.angle_alpha   90.00
_cell.angle_beta   90.00
_cell.angle_gamma   90.00
#
_symmetry.space_group_name_H-M   'P 1'
#
loop_
_entity.id
_entity.type
_entity.pdbx_description
1 polymer ?
#
loop_
_entity_poly.entity_id
_entity_poly.type
_entity_poly.pdbx_seq_one_letter_code
_entity_poly.pdbx_strand_id
1 'polypeptide(L)'
;MRKALAIAMCVLFACCGLAGCTKTETEIKDVENTYGAYSKVWTAADSEVKHETGDLAIDDGWGAVLDTNEGALCSVETAELHPTAYTAAARLLINERSTSSKAVACVLRVLDGDGRELGRRNIRINEFEEKLTYQDFTFTFPVEKTTEATFEIYWPGTNYVRVSEFGIMSKTNASLPDFSVTGASLLGADIEETVEYNESSLYFFDLYNYMVTRAADAEEQYDIANLICMLQGLVNRNGERLFVRFVAANNFSDDVDGFWLNYLTQDGQFLADKEVVTVQSPMTLLTLFKDYYKGFAAWDPAVPATVNAVATACGADDLLPVRYSTVRNSLYWYINNNDAFADKEMKVDLGEKFTGDGTIYETEIPSTGSRKNDAYLWAKAKYLDTRKTNSHLVAYHVDAYGSNTVFAAYSDLQNMYLSNRDYYIANKAFFFDLSPMEFEIPDDDPDQQYIDTDNGTIDYATFTAIMREQAAYAESVDASKPIDVGGFTPWHLKYTRFTNPVASGEVAYEWETAWLFSIFNAYINADAPSYTAMANASVYQHFPMKDSYTQAGDKTVKESLPGAGEQGANYLLFYMGDFDASAWLNTAMTKLWTDPKRGEIPLCWTFSLDIAKRAGHVVDMMYSTATENDYFVAGDNGVGYLNPMAFANSLHEGIYGDLDSWAAYNKQAYERFDIDYTGFVVTRASMPKEVVECYAKFCDGMATNYPYNGEAVDGIQTVSSIDYSGSVEDLVKNFAVKQTGDESTFRNIRFILRDPTNVIELYEKLMSDEYKDYNFRVVDPYTFYGLMAQQNAQ
;
A
#
# COMPACT_ATOMS: atom_id res chain seq x y z
N MET A 1 -0.28 17.85 53.16
CA MET A 1 -0.98 16.53 53.15
C MET A 1 -0.22 15.57 52.24
N ARG A 2 1.04 15.24 52.56
CA ARG A 2 1.99 14.53 51.67
C ARG A 2 2.12 13.00 51.91
N LYS A 3 1.21 12.38 52.68
CA LYS A 3 1.35 10.96 53.11
C LYS A 3 0.15 10.05 52.79
N ALA A 4 -0.85 10.54 52.06
CA ALA A 4 -2.08 9.79 51.80
C ALA A 4 -2.19 9.18 50.38
N LEU A 5 -1.32 9.54 49.43
CA LEU A 5 -1.48 9.09 48.03
C LEU A 5 -0.87 7.69 47.75
N ALA A 6 0.32 7.34 48.26
CA ALA A 6 1.05 6.13 47.87
C ALA A 6 0.45 4.75 48.30
N ILE A 7 -0.77 4.70 48.84
CA ILE A 7 -1.34 3.47 49.43
C ILE A 7 -1.88 2.52 48.35
N ALA A 8 -2.47 3.02 47.27
CA ALA A 8 -3.29 2.20 46.39
C ALA A 8 -2.48 1.31 45.43
N MET A 9 -1.35 1.77 44.85
CA MET A 9 -0.47 0.90 44.05
C MET A 9 0.33 -0.09 44.91
N CYS A 10 0.71 0.32 46.13
CA CYS A 10 1.28 -0.60 47.13
C CYS A 10 0.29 -1.72 47.52
N VAL A 11 -1.01 -1.43 47.57
CA VAL A 11 -2.08 -2.42 47.80
C VAL A 11 -2.25 -3.36 46.60
N LEU A 12 -2.17 -2.87 45.36
CA LEU A 12 -2.18 -3.72 44.16
C LEU A 12 -1.04 -4.75 44.23
N PHE A 13 0.19 -4.29 44.50
CA PHE A 13 1.35 -5.16 44.65
C PHE A 13 1.27 -6.12 45.84
N ALA A 14 0.59 -5.73 46.92
CA ALA A 14 0.31 -6.62 48.07
C ALA A 14 -0.79 -7.66 47.78
N CYS A 15 -1.84 -7.31 47.04
CA CYS A 15 -2.95 -8.21 46.68
C CYS A 15 -2.54 -9.22 45.60
N CYS A 16 -1.68 -8.84 44.65
CA CYS A 16 -1.09 -9.73 43.64
C CYS A 16 -0.05 -10.71 44.23
N GLY A 17 0.21 -10.70 45.53
CA GLY A 17 1.07 -11.67 46.23
C GLY A 17 0.32 -12.86 46.86
N LEU A 18 -1.02 -12.94 46.74
CA LEU A 18 -1.85 -13.90 47.49
C LEU A 18 -2.56 -14.97 46.64
N ALA A 19 -2.35 -15.02 45.32
CA ALA A 19 -2.95 -16.05 44.46
C ALA A 19 -1.93 -17.15 44.14
N GLY A 20 -1.96 -18.26 44.89
CA GLY A 20 -1.15 -19.44 44.58
C GLY A 20 -0.95 -20.37 45.77
N CYS A 21 -2.00 -21.08 46.18
CA CYS A 21 -1.86 -22.17 47.15
C CYS A 21 -2.79 -23.33 46.80
N THR A 22 -2.35 -24.20 45.88
CA THR A 22 -2.77 -25.60 45.87
C THR A 22 -1.58 -26.49 45.50
N LYS A 23 -1.36 -27.53 46.32
CA LYS A 23 -0.23 -28.46 46.27
C LYS A 23 -0.42 -29.53 45.19
N THR A 24 0.63 -29.84 44.43
CA THR A 24 1.07 -31.24 44.24
C THR A 24 2.56 -31.27 43.84
N GLU A 25 3.32 -32.14 44.50
CA GLU A 25 4.78 -32.28 44.39
C GLU A 25 5.20 -32.92 43.06
N THR A 26 6.14 -32.30 42.35
CA THR A 26 7.19 -33.02 41.61
C THR A 26 8.43 -32.14 41.51
N GLU A 27 9.60 -32.72 41.77
CA GLU A 27 10.90 -32.07 41.94
C GLU A 27 11.28 -31.09 40.80
N ILE A 28 11.42 -29.81 41.14
CA ILE A 28 12.17 -28.82 40.36
C ILE A 28 13.39 -28.47 41.20
N LYS A 29 14.58 -28.54 40.59
CA LYS A 29 15.82 -28.03 41.21
C LYS A 29 15.64 -26.54 41.45
N ASP A 30 15.48 -26.17 42.71
CA ASP A 30 15.55 -24.80 43.18
C ASP A 30 16.90 -24.19 42.79
N VAL A 31 16.86 -23.18 41.91
CA VAL A 31 17.84 -22.10 41.90
C VAL A 31 17.06 -20.80 42.06
N GLU A 32 16.47 -20.59 43.23
CA GLU A 32 15.93 -19.30 43.64
C GLU A 32 16.49 -18.93 45.02
N ASN A 33 17.42 -17.98 45.04
CA ASN A 33 17.60 -16.91 46.04
C ASN A 33 19.03 -16.38 46.01
N THR A 34 19.30 -15.37 45.18
CA THR A 34 20.52 -14.56 45.34
C THR A 34 20.26 -13.07 45.48
N TYR A 35 19.03 -12.59 45.26
CA TYR A 35 18.72 -11.16 45.24
C TYR A 35 17.48 -10.86 46.11
N GLY A 36 17.52 -9.75 46.86
CA GLY A 36 16.40 -9.32 47.68
C GLY A 36 15.19 -8.89 46.85
N ALA A 37 13.98 -9.03 47.39
CA ALA A 37 12.78 -8.56 46.72
C ALA A 37 12.87 -7.06 46.41
N TYR A 38 12.63 -6.69 45.15
CA TYR A 38 12.62 -5.31 44.68
C TYR A 38 11.19 -4.85 44.45
N SER A 39 10.83 -3.68 44.96
CA SER A 39 9.55 -3.03 44.71
C SER A 39 9.74 -1.53 44.85
N LYS A 40 9.34 -0.78 43.83
CA LYS A 40 9.44 0.68 43.82
C LYS A 40 8.23 1.24 43.07
N VAL A 41 7.65 2.29 43.66
CA VAL A 41 6.53 3.06 43.13
C VAL A 41 6.97 4.51 43.09
N TRP A 42 6.64 5.18 42.00
CA TRP A 42 6.85 6.60 41.78
C TRP A 42 5.50 7.29 41.59
N THR A 43 5.39 8.52 42.07
CA THR A 43 4.33 9.42 41.65
C THR A 43 4.78 10.17 40.41
N ALA A 44 3.85 10.50 39.52
CA ALA A 44 4.18 11.18 38.27
C ALA A 44 4.87 12.54 38.50
N ALA A 45 4.69 13.17 39.67
CA ALA A 45 5.33 14.44 40.03
C ALA A 45 6.63 14.30 40.84
N ASP A 46 7.14 13.07 41.03
CA ASP A 46 8.41 12.87 41.74
C ASP A 46 9.58 13.47 40.94
N SER A 47 10.53 14.11 41.63
CA SER A 47 11.64 14.83 40.98
C SER A 47 12.62 13.94 40.20
N GLU A 48 12.58 12.62 40.40
CA GLU A 48 13.38 11.64 39.66
C GLU A 48 12.71 11.21 38.33
N VAL A 49 11.41 11.51 38.15
CA VAL A 49 10.66 11.21 36.92
C VAL A 49 10.95 12.29 35.88
N LYS A 50 11.30 11.85 34.68
CA LYS A 50 11.54 12.71 33.50
C LYS A 50 10.28 12.76 32.65
N HIS A 51 10.04 13.92 32.04
CA HIS A 51 8.91 14.21 31.16
C HIS A 51 9.42 14.80 29.85
N GLU A 52 9.11 14.17 28.71
CA GLU A 52 9.41 14.70 27.37
C GLU A 52 8.23 15.49 26.82
N THR A 53 7.02 15.09 27.20
CA THR A 53 5.75 15.70 26.78
C THR A 53 4.74 15.71 27.93
N GLY A 54 3.61 16.40 27.73
CA GLY A 54 2.57 16.57 28.74
C GLY A 54 2.87 17.66 29.78
N ASP A 55 1.91 17.86 30.68
CA ASP A 55 1.96 18.87 31.74
C ASP A 55 1.44 18.32 33.07
N LEU A 56 1.88 18.97 34.16
CA LEU A 56 1.38 18.71 35.51
C LEU A 56 -0.12 19.02 35.61
N ALA A 57 -0.90 18.03 36.04
CA ALA A 57 -2.33 18.14 36.25
C ALA A 57 -2.68 18.64 37.66
N ILE A 58 -3.94 19.04 37.84
CA ILE A 58 -4.47 19.62 39.10
C ILE A 58 -4.43 18.67 40.31
N ASP A 59 -4.27 17.38 40.07
CA ASP A 59 -4.28 16.29 41.05
C ASP A 59 -2.89 15.68 41.29
N ASP A 60 -1.83 16.42 40.99
CA ASP A 60 -0.43 15.99 41.05
C ASP A 60 -0.08 14.81 40.09
N GLY A 61 -0.97 14.49 39.14
CA GLY A 61 -0.68 13.59 38.02
C GLY A 61 -0.01 14.31 36.84
N TRP A 62 0.48 13.56 35.85
CA TRP A 62 1.07 14.11 34.62
C TRP A 62 0.21 13.71 33.41
N GLY A 63 -0.31 14.70 32.69
CA GLY A 63 -1.28 14.50 31.61
C GLY A 63 -0.73 14.90 30.26
N ALA A 64 -1.09 14.16 29.22
CA ALA A 64 -0.82 14.54 27.84
C ALA A 64 -1.42 15.90 27.48
N VAL A 65 -0.76 16.64 26.59
CA VAL A 65 -1.32 17.87 26.00
C VAL A 65 -1.64 17.54 24.55
N LEU A 66 -2.91 17.62 24.16
CA LEU A 66 -3.31 17.36 22.78
C LEU A 66 -2.65 18.40 21.85
N ASP A 67 -2.36 18.00 20.61
CA ASP A 67 -1.70 18.83 19.60
C ASP A 67 -0.25 19.26 19.94
N THR A 68 0.42 18.55 20.85
CA THR A 68 1.87 18.64 21.08
C THR A 68 2.59 17.39 20.58
N ASN A 69 3.93 17.40 20.62
CA ASN A 69 4.75 16.26 20.24
C ASN A 69 4.43 15.02 21.09
N GLU A 70 4.45 13.85 20.45
CA GLU A 70 4.52 12.55 21.11
C GLU A 70 5.82 12.40 21.93
N GLY A 71 5.83 11.48 22.89
CA GLY A 71 6.99 11.28 23.76
C GLY A 71 6.67 10.60 25.09
N ALA A 72 7.67 10.44 25.94
CA ALA A 72 7.51 9.92 27.28
C ALA A 72 6.71 10.90 28.17
N LEU A 73 5.55 10.47 28.65
CA LEU A 73 4.82 11.19 29.71
C LEU A 73 5.49 11.01 31.06
N CYS A 74 6.05 9.84 31.33
CA CYS A 74 6.81 9.54 32.55
C CYS A 74 7.91 8.56 32.17
N SER A 75 9.16 8.87 32.51
CA SER A 75 10.31 7.99 32.33
C SER A 75 11.20 8.03 33.56
N VAL A 76 11.60 6.86 34.07
CA VAL A 76 12.46 6.78 35.27
C VAL A 76 13.44 5.61 35.17
N GLU A 77 14.69 5.89 35.56
CA GLU A 77 15.72 4.85 35.73
C GLU A 77 15.39 4.03 36.98
N THR A 78 15.33 2.71 36.80
CA THR A 78 15.10 1.75 37.87
C THR A 78 16.42 1.43 38.60
N ALA A 79 16.34 0.73 39.73
CA ALA A 79 17.54 0.06 40.22
C ALA A 79 17.89 -1.09 39.27
N GLU A 80 19.16 -1.53 39.28
CA GLU A 80 19.60 -2.69 38.50
C GLU A 80 18.62 -3.87 38.67
N LEU A 81 18.09 -4.37 37.55
CA LEU A 81 17.19 -5.51 37.53
C LEU A 81 18.02 -6.78 37.41
N HIS A 82 17.68 -7.82 38.17
CA HIS A 82 18.40 -9.10 38.20
C HIS A 82 17.58 -10.21 37.53
N PRO A 83 18.20 -11.36 37.17
CA PRO A 83 17.48 -12.44 36.52
C PRO A 83 16.32 -13.00 37.35
N THR A 84 15.09 -12.65 36.97
CA THR A 84 13.81 -13.11 37.54
C THR A 84 12.66 -12.49 36.73
N ALA A 85 11.41 -12.73 37.13
CA ALA A 85 10.25 -12.03 36.59
C ALA A 85 10.01 -10.67 37.26
N TYR A 86 9.45 -9.71 36.54
CA TYR A 86 9.01 -8.43 37.07
C TYR A 86 7.61 -8.09 36.59
N THR A 87 6.82 -7.43 37.42
CA THR A 87 5.55 -6.81 37.03
C THR A 87 5.72 -5.30 37.04
N ALA A 88 5.48 -4.67 35.88
CA ALA A 88 5.34 -3.22 35.76
C ALA A 88 3.86 -2.84 35.84
N ALA A 89 3.58 -1.69 36.46
CA ALA A 89 2.22 -1.20 36.68
C ALA A 89 2.14 0.32 36.48
N ALA A 90 1.04 0.80 35.94
CA ALA A 90 0.72 2.22 35.85
C ALA A 90 -0.75 2.46 36.17
N ARG A 91 -1.02 3.55 36.89
CA ARG A 91 -2.37 4.05 37.16
C ARG A 91 -2.69 5.18 36.22
N LEU A 92 -3.60 4.92 35.30
CA LEU A 92 -3.89 5.76 34.14
C LEU A 92 -5.34 6.23 34.15
N LEU A 93 -5.59 7.39 33.54
CA LEU A 93 -6.91 7.95 33.32
C LEU A 93 -7.00 8.51 31.90
N ILE A 94 -8.15 8.40 31.26
CA ILE A 94 -8.45 9.03 29.96
C ILE A 94 -9.62 10.02 30.09
N ASN A 95 -9.71 10.99 29.17
CA ASN A 95 -10.80 11.96 29.16
C ASN A 95 -12.08 11.44 28.49
N GLU A 96 -11.93 10.67 27.42
CA GLU A 96 -13.01 10.13 26.61
C GLU A 96 -12.82 8.63 26.43
N ARG A 97 -13.89 7.88 26.67
CA ARG A 97 -13.90 6.42 26.60
C ARG A 97 -14.70 5.99 25.38
N SER A 98 -14.21 4.97 24.68
CA SER A 98 -14.90 4.35 23.54
C SER A 98 -14.81 2.83 23.63
N THR A 99 -15.94 2.14 23.50
CA THR A 99 -15.97 0.66 23.46
C THR A 99 -15.44 0.09 22.15
N SER A 100 -15.46 0.86 21.07
CA SER A 100 -15.08 0.42 19.73
C SER A 100 -13.67 0.86 19.33
N SER A 101 -13.14 1.93 19.91
CA SER A 101 -11.83 2.45 19.54
C SER A 101 -10.71 1.55 20.05
N LYS A 102 -9.97 0.95 19.10
CA LYS A 102 -8.75 0.18 19.34
C LYS A 102 -7.48 1.04 19.33
N ALA A 103 -7.63 2.36 19.35
CA ALA A 103 -6.50 3.27 19.39
C ALA A 103 -5.68 3.06 20.67
N VAL A 104 -4.35 3.05 20.54
CA VAL A 104 -3.42 2.98 21.66
C VAL A 104 -3.40 4.33 22.37
N ALA A 105 -3.82 4.36 23.64
CA ALA A 105 -3.82 5.54 24.50
C ALA A 105 -2.40 5.85 25.02
N CYS A 106 -1.65 4.82 25.40
CA CYS A 106 -0.23 4.91 25.75
C CYS A 106 0.42 3.53 25.69
N VAL A 107 1.75 3.50 25.70
CA VAL A 107 2.54 2.27 25.77
C VAL A 107 3.32 2.24 27.08
N LEU A 108 3.14 1.16 27.84
CA LEU A 108 3.96 0.86 29.00
C LEU A 108 5.13 -0.01 28.52
N ARG A 109 6.37 0.42 28.74
CA ARG A 109 7.55 -0.36 28.34
C ARG A 109 8.70 -0.25 29.32
N VAL A 110 9.42 -1.35 29.50
CA VAL A 110 10.67 -1.38 30.28
C VAL A 110 11.81 -1.65 29.30
N LEU A 111 12.78 -0.74 29.27
CA LEU A 111 13.94 -0.77 28.38
C LEU A 111 15.18 -1.21 29.17
N ASP A 112 16.07 -1.98 28.56
CA ASP A 112 17.39 -2.28 29.11
C ASP A 112 18.39 -1.12 28.90
N GLY A 113 19.64 -1.31 29.33
CA GLY A 113 20.69 -0.28 29.21
C GLY A 113 21.09 0.07 27.77
N ASP A 114 20.77 -0.79 26.81
CA ASP A 114 20.98 -0.56 25.37
C ASP A 114 19.71 0.01 24.69
N GLY A 115 18.63 0.22 25.45
CA GLY A 115 17.35 0.70 24.95
C GLY A 115 16.43 -0.38 24.36
N ARG A 116 16.75 -1.67 24.52
CA ARG A 116 15.90 -2.77 24.04
C ARG A 116 14.74 -3.02 24.98
N GLU A 117 13.57 -3.37 24.43
CA GLU A 117 12.41 -3.69 25.26
C GLU A 117 12.59 -5.05 25.97
N LEU A 118 12.59 -5.01 27.30
CA LEU A 118 12.49 -6.18 28.19
C LEU A 118 11.04 -6.66 28.32
N GLY A 119 10.10 -5.73 28.21
CA GLY A 119 8.67 -6.03 28.19
C GLY A 119 7.85 -4.80 27.86
N ARG A 120 6.69 -5.03 27.23
CA ARG A 120 5.83 -3.97 26.69
C ARG A 120 4.35 -4.34 26.82
N ARG A 121 3.50 -3.32 26.99
CA ARG A 121 2.04 -3.42 26.82
C ARG A 121 1.48 -2.14 26.20
N ASN A 122 0.81 -2.28 25.06
CA ASN A 122 -0.03 -1.23 24.48
C ASN A 122 -1.33 -1.16 25.29
N ILE A 123 -1.69 0.03 25.80
CA ILE A 123 -2.95 0.26 26.51
C ILE A 123 -3.91 0.96 25.57
N ARG A 124 -5.06 0.34 25.29
CA ARG A 124 -6.04 0.83 24.31
C ARG A 124 -7.21 1.54 24.97
N ILE A 125 -7.84 2.46 24.23
CA ILE A 125 -8.98 3.26 24.73
C ILE A 125 -10.15 2.39 25.18
N ASN A 126 -10.41 1.27 24.50
CA ASN A 126 -11.48 0.34 24.84
C ASN A 126 -11.21 -0.53 26.07
N GLU A 127 -9.98 -0.56 26.60
CA GLU A 127 -9.64 -1.28 27.84
C GLU A 127 -10.03 -0.49 29.10
N PHE A 128 -10.31 0.81 28.99
CA PHE A 128 -10.77 1.63 30.11
C PHE A 128 -12.26 1.39 30.39
N GLU A 129 -12.58 1.13 31.66
CA GLU A 129 -13.95 0.89 32.11
C GLU A 129 -14.78 2.17 32.11
N GLU A 130 -14.20 3.27 32.61
CA GLU A 130 -14.87 4.56 32.81
C GLU A 130 -13.95 5.72 32.42
N LYS A 131 -14.53 6.82 31.92
CA LYS A 131 -13.76 8.04 31.67
C LYS A 131 -13.54 8.83 32.97
N LEU A 132 -12.48 9.64 32.99
CA LEU A 132 -12.13 10.51 34.14
C LEU A 132 -11.99 9.74 35.47
N THR A 133 -11.69 8.45 35.39
CA THR A 133 -11.47 7.56 36.53
C THR A 133 -10.13 6.88 36.35
N TYR A 134 -9.33 6.84 37.41
CA TYR A 134 -8.06 6.13 37.38
C TYR A 134 -8.27 4.62 37.42
N GLN A 135 -7.59 3.91 36.54
CA GLN A 135 -7.56 2.46 36.41
C GLN A 135 -6.12 1.97 36.40
N ASP A 136 -5.87 0.81 37.01
CA ASP A 136 -4.53 0.22 37.09
C ASP A 136 -4.33 -0.75 35.91
N PHE A 137 -3.21 -0.61 35.22
CA PHE A 137 -2.78 -1.49 34.14
C PHE A 137 -1.43 -2.11 34.48
N THR A 138 -1.23 -3.38 34.11
CA THR A 138 -0.01 -4.12 34.44
C THR A 138 0.46 -5.01 33.32
N PHE A 139 1.75 -5.35 33.29
CA PHE A 139 2.25 -6.47 32.51
C PHE A 139 3.42 -7.11 33.24
N THR A 140 3.64 -8.41 33.00
CA THR A 140 4.71 -9.17 33.64
C THR A 140 5.67 -9.69 32.58
N PHE A 141 6.96 -9.51 32.81
CA PHE A 141 8.02 -9.79 31.86
C PHE A 141 9.24 -10.42 32.55
N PRO A 142 10.05 -11.20 31.81
CA PRO A 142 11.27 -11.78 32.34
C PRO A 142 12.46 -10.84 32.15
N VAL A 143 13.38 -10.86 33.11
CA VAL A 143 14.74 -10.33 32.95
C VAL A 143 15.67 -11.52 32.95
N GLU A 144 16.47 -11.67 31.89
CA GLU A 144 17.34 -12.84 31.71
C GLU A 144 18.76 -12.62 32.23
N LYS A 145 19.23 -11.37 32.12
CA LYS A 145 20.55 -10.93 32.54
C LYS A 145 20.42 -9.69 33.38
N THR A 146 21.31 -9.55 34.35
CA THR A 146 21.38 -8.33 35.15
C THR A 146 21.62 -7.13 34.24
N THR A 147 20.78 -6.09 34.36
CA THR A 147 20.84 -4.89 33.51
C THR A 147 20.35 -3.67 34.25
N GLU A 148 20.89 -2.51 33.90
CA GLU A 148 20.21 -1.23 34.12
C GLU A 148 18.93 -1.21 33.29
N ALA A 149 17.88 -0.55 33.78
CA ALA A 149 16.62 -0.49 33.06
C ALA A 149 15.87 0.82 33.31
N THR A 150 15.08 1.24 32.32
CA THR A 150 14.22 2.42 32.36
C THR A 150 12.77 1.99 32.23
N PHE A 151 11.89 2.43 33.14
CA PHE A 151 10.45 2.23 32.98
C PHE A 151 9.83 3.50 32.40
N GLU A 152 9.17 3.36 31.25
CA GLU A 152 8.58 4.45 30.50
C GLU A 152 7.08 4.24 30.23
N ILE A 153 6.33 5.34 30.30
CA ILE A 153 4.96 5.47 29.82
C ILE A 153 4.97 6.43 28.63
N TYR A 154 4.94 5.87 27.43
CA TYR A 154 5.02 6.61 26.18
C TYR A 154 3.64 7.02 25.68
N TRP A 155 3.50 8.27 25.26
CA TRP A 155 2.26 8.80 24.69
C TRP A 155 2.40 9.09 23.19
N PRO A 156 1.53 8.52 22.34
CA PRO A 156 1.62 8.63 20.88
C PRO A 156 0.90 9.80 20.24
N GLY A 157 0.51 10.81 21.00
CA GLY A 157 -0.22 11.94 20.41
C GLY A 157 -1.70 11.65 20.08
N THR A 158 -2.24 10.47 20.36
CA THR A 158 -3.58 10.07 19.87
C THR A 158 -4.74 10.58 20.73
N ASN A 159 -4.69 10.35 22.04
CA ASN A 159 -5.78 10.60 22.98
C ASN A 159 -5.25 11.11 24.31
N TYR A 160 -6.01 11.95 25.01
CA TYR A 160 -5.59 12.40 26.33
C TYR A 160 -5.49 11.23 27.29
N VAL A 161 -4.31 11.05 27.87
CA VAL A 161 -4.04 10.12 28.96
C VAL A 161 -3.30 10.84 30.07
N ARG A 162 -3.57 10.46 31.32
CA ARG A 162 -2.92 11.00 32.51
C ARG A 162 -2.40 9.87 33.38
N VAL A 163 -1.17 10.02 33.84
CA VAL A 163 -0.48 9.12 34.78
C VAL A 163 -0.56 9.73 36.17
N SER A 164 -0.94 8.94 37.19
CA SER A 164 -0.81 9.37 38.60
C SER A 164 0.37 8.70 39.30
N GLU A 165 0.43 7.38 39.21
CA GLU A 165 1.44 6.54 39.86
C GLU A 165 1.87 5.45 38.87
N PHE A 166 3.11 5.01 38.99
CA PHE A 166 3.63 3.86 38.24
C PHE A 166 4.77 3.20 39.02
N GLY A 167 5.01 1.92 38.78
CA GLY A 167 5.94 1.15 39.58
C GLY A 167 6.31 -0.18 38.98
N ILE A 168 7.37 -0.77 39.53
CA ILE A 168 7.88 -2.09 39.16
C ILE A 168 8.11 -2.92 40.42
N MET A 169 7.82 -4.22 40.34
CA MET A 169 8.10 -5.17 41.41
C MET A 169 8.68 -6.47 40.88
N SER A 170 9.65 -7.04 41.60
CA SER A 170 10.15 -8.39 41.34
C SER A 170 9.09 -9.44 41.69
N LYS A 171 9.04 -10.49 40.89
CA LYS A 171 8.22 -11.70 41.03
C LYS A 171 9.10 -12.93 40.85
N THR A 172 8.59 -14.11 41.18
CA THR A 172 9.21 -15.38 40.81
C THR A 172 8.88 -15.72 39.36
N ASN A 173 9.69 -16.55 38.71
CA ASN A 173 9.43 -16.99 37.33
C ASN A 173 8.09 -17.74 37.19
N ALA A 174 7.55 -18.30 38.27
CA ALA A 174 6.21 -18.89 38.30
C ALA A 174 5.07 -17.87 38.08
N SER A 175 5.36 -16.56 38.17
CA SER A 175 4.39 -15.49 37.89
C SER A 175 4.40 -15.03 36.43
N LEU A 176 5.32 -15.54 35.60
CA LEU A 176 5.34 -15.21 34.17
C LEU A 176 4.04 -15.72 33.51
N PRO A 177 3.42 -14.92 32.63
CA PRO A 177 2.25 -15.36 31.90
C PRO A 177 2.63 -16.41 30.87
N ASP A 178 1.63 -17.15 30.38
CA ASP A 178 1.79 -17.93 29.17
C ASP A 178 1.90 -16.97 27.97
N PHE A 179 3.13 -16.79 27.48
CA PHE A 179 3.42 -15.91 26.34
C PHE A 179 2.86 -16.45 25.02
N SER A 180 2.47 -17.73 24.95
CA SER A 180 1.91 -18.29 23.73
C SER A 180 0.52 -17.72 23.39
N VAL A 181 -0.18 -17.19 24.39
CA VAL A 181 -1.54 -16.64 24.25
C VAL A 181 -1.60 -15.49 23.25
N THR A 182 -0.58 -14.62 23.18
CA THR A 182 -0.60 -13.48 22.25
C THR A 182 -0.63 -13.95 20.79
N GLY A 183 0.30 -14.82 20.40
CA GLY A 183 0.32 -15.36 19.03
C GLY A 183 -0.88 -16.26 18.74
N ALA A 184 -1.31 -17.09 19.69
CA ALA A 184 -2.49 -17.93 19.54
C ALA A 184 -3.78 -17.12 19.38
N SER A 185 -3.91 -15.99 20.10
CA SER A 185 -5.05 -15.07 20.00
C SER A 185 -5.07 -14.38 18.64
N LEU A 186 -3.92 -13.92 18.15
CA LEU A 186 -3.83 -13.25 16.85
C LEU A 186 -4.11 -14.22 15.70
N LEU A 187 -3.60 -15.46 15.75
CA LEU A 187 -3.81 -16.45 14.70
C LEU A 187 -5.14 -17.23 14.81
N GLY A 188 -5.80 -17.23 15.97
CA GLY A 188 -7.14 -17.78 16.16
C GLY A 188 -7.23 -19.31 16.29
N ALA A 189 -6.56 -19.90 17.28
CA ALA A 189 -6.38 -21.35 17.41
C ALA A 189 -7.63 -22.24 17.68
N ASP A 190 -8.82 -21.66 17.94
CA ASP A 190 -9.98 -22.38 18.54
C ASP A 190 -11.31 -22.29 17.74
N ILE A 191 -11.30 -21.98 16.44
CA ILE A 191 -12.54 -21.51 15.76
C ILE A 191 -13.20 -22.54 14.82
N GLU A 192 -12.56 -23.65 14.42
CA GLU A 192 -13.16 -24.58 13.43
C GLU A 192 -12.89 -26.08 13.70
N GLU A 193 -13.86 -26.93 13.35
CA GLU A 193 -13.63 -28.36 13.09
C GLU A 193 -12.72 -28.51 11.85
N THR A 194 -11.90 -29.56 11.80
CA THR A 194 -10.87 -29.80 10.78
C THR A 194 -11.37 -29.60 9.34
N VAL A 195 -10.95 -28.50 8.71
CA VAL A 195 -11.04 -28.30 7.26
C VAL A 195 -9.85 -29.03 6.63
N GLU A 196 -10.10 -29.94 5.70
CA GLU A 196 -9.05 -30.64 4.94
C GLU A 196 -8.76 -29.93 3.61
N TYR A 197 -7.51 -30.01 3.15
CA TYR A 197 -7.10 -29.47 1.86
C TYR A 197 -7.77 -30.22 0.70
N ASN A 198 -8.35 -29.48 -0.25
CA ASN A 198 -8.89 -30.01 -1.50
C ASN A 198 -8.54 -29.04 -2.67
N GLU A 199 -7.95 -29.59 -3.73
CA GLU A 199 -7.53 -28.85 -4.92
C GLU A 199 -8.72 -28.20 -5.67
N SER A 200 -9.91 -28.81 -5.59
CA SER A 200 -11.12 -28.26 -6.23
C SER A 200 -11.79 -27.15 -5.41
N SER A 201 -11.30 -26.85 -4.22
CA SER A 201 -11.87 -25.83 -3.35
C SER A 201 -11.19 -24.47 -3.56
N LEU A 202 -11.97 -23.41 -3.40
CA LEU A 202 -11.50 -22.05 -3.23
C LEU A 202 -11.75 -21.65 -1.78
N TYR A 203 -10.70 -21.57 -0.98
CA TYR A 203 -10.81 -21.16 0.41
C TYR A 203 -11.05 -19.66 0.48
N PHE A 204 -12.10 -19.25 1.19
CA PHE A 204 -12.47 -17.85 1.37
C PHE A 204 -12.17 -17.41 2.81
N PHE A 205 -11.49 -16.28 2.98
CA PHE A 205 -11.19 -15.71 4.29
C PHE A 205 -11.53 -14.21 4.35
N ASP A 206 -12.39 -13.83 5.30
CA ASP A 206 -12.73 -12.42 5.54
C ASP A 206 -11.69 -11.77 6.46
N LEU A 207 -10.57 -11.38 5.85
CA LEU A 207 -9.45 -10.73 6.52
C LEU A 207 -9.84 -9.36 7.09
N TYR A 208 -10.65 -8.57 6.38
CA TYR A 208 -11.12 -7.28 6.89
C TYR A 208 -11.89 -7.44 8.20
N ASN A 209 -12.89 -8.33 8.23
CA ASN A 209 -13.65 -8.59 9.44
C ASN A 209 -12.79 -9.20 10.54
N TYR A 210 -11.86 -10.11 10.18
CA TYR A 210 -10.94 -10.70 11.15
C TYR A 210 -10.06 -9.64 11.83
N MET A 211 -9.47 -8.73 11.07
CA MET A 211 -8.69 -7.60 11.61
C MET A 211 -9.51 -6.69 12.51
N VAL A 212 -10.72 -6.32 12.07
CA VAL A 212 -11.59 -5.42 12.83
C VAL A 212 -12.09 -6.06 14.12
N THR A 213 -12.30 -7.38 14.14
CA THR A 213 -12.88 -8.08 15.31
C THR A 213 -11.83 -8.67 16.25
N ARG A 214 -10.77 -9.29 15.73
CA ARG A 214 -9.79 -10.09 16.50
C ARG A 214 -8.50 -9.35 16.82
N ALA A 215 -7.89 -8.68 15.84
CA ALA A 215 -6.64 -7.96 16.06
C ALA A 215 -6.86 -6.80 17.04
N ALA A 216 -5.95 -6.63 17.96
CA ALA A 216 -6.23 -5.85 19.15
C ALA A 216 -5.88 -4.36 18.99
N ASP A 217 -4.97 -4.02 18.07
CA ASP A 217 -4.65 -2.66 17.62
C ASP A 217 -4.11 -2.68 16.17
N ALA A 218 -3.73 -1.50 15.65
CA ALA A 218 -3.27 -1.35 14.26
C ALA A 218 -1.99 -2.14 13.94
N GLU A 219 -1.12 -2.40 14.92
CA GLU A 219 0.08 -3.22 14.69
C GLU A 219 -0.29 -4.67 14.37
N GLU A 220 -1.17 -5.25 15.19
CA GLU A 220 -1.66 -6.61 14.96
C GLU A 220 -2.46 -6.71 13.65
N GLN A 221 -3.20 -5.66 13.28
CA GLN A 221 -3.90 -5.61 11.99
C GLN A 221 -2.94 -5.61 10.81
N TYR A 222 -1.86 -4.82 10.87
CA TYR A 222 -0.82 -4.83 9.85
C TYR A 222 -0.12 -6.20 9.77
N ASP A 223 0.27 -6.76 10.92
CA ASP A 223 0.94 -8.06 11.01
C ASP A 223 0.09 -9.15 10.34
N ILE A 224 -1.20 -9.23 10.66
CA ILE A 224 -2.06 -10.28 10.10
C ILE A 224 -2.40 -10.04 8.62
N ALA A 225 -2.62 -8.79 8.20
CA ALA A 225 -2.82 -8.49 6.79
C ALA A 225 -1.61 -8.85 5.96
N ASN A 226 -0.41 -8.43 6.40
CA ASN A 226 0.83 -8.72 5.72
C ASN A 226 1.07 -10.23 5.64
N LEU A 227 0.85 -10.98 6.73
CA LEU A 227 0.98 -12.44 6.75
C LEU A 227 0.03 -13.14 5.77
N ILE A 228 -1.26 -12.80 5.82
CA ILE A 228 -2.29 -13.48 5.02
C ILE A 228 -2.20 -13.13 3.54
N CYS A 229 -1.94 -11.88 3.18
CA CYS A 229 -1.79 -11.49 1.78
C CYS A 229 -0.52 -12.08 1.14
N MET A 230 0.58 -12.21 1.88
CA MET A 230 1.76 -12.93 1.37
C MET A 230 1.52 -14.45 1.28
N LEU A 231 0.84 -15.06 2.26
CA LEU A 231 0.42 -16.46 2.16
C LEU A 231 -0.43 -16.68 0.91
N GLN A 232 -1.40 -15.79 0.66
CA GLN A 232 -2.24 -15.81 -0.53
C GLN A 232 -1.39 -15.85 -1.81
N GLY A 233 -0.37 -15.00 -1.91
CA GLY A 233 0.53 -15.01 -3.05
C GLY A 233 1.27 -16.34 -3.27
N LEU A 234 1.77 -16.96 -2.19
CA LEU A 234 2.45 -18.26 -2.29
C LEU A 234 1.51 -19.38 -2.72
N VAL A 235 0.33 -19.47 -2.10
CA VAL A 235 -0.63 -20.55 -2.36
C VAL A 235 -1.27 -20.42 -3.73
N ASN A 236 -1.47 -19.20 -4.21
CA ASN A 236 -2.07 -18.94 -5.51
C ASN A 236 -1.05 -18.92 -6.66
N ARG A 237 0.25 -19.09 -6.41
CA ARG A 237 1.29 -19.01 -7.45
C ARG A 237 1.00 -19.91 -8.66
N ASN A 238 0.43 -21.09 -8.43
CA ASN A 238 0.15 -22.08 -9.47
C ASN A 238 -1.32 -22.54 -9.48
N GLY A 239 -2.27 -21.63 -9.24
CA GLY A 239 -3.71 -21.91 -9.32
C GLY A 239 -4.53 -21.18 -8.26
N GLU A 240 -5.84 -21.27 -8.33
CA GLU A 240 -6.78 -20.49 -7.52
C GLU A 240 -7.15 -21.26 -6.26
N ARG A 241 -6.57 -20.89 -5.11
CA ARG A 241 -6.71 -21.62 -3.84
C ARG A 241 -7.25 -20.77 -2.71
N LEU A 242 -6.76 -19.55 -2.53
CA LEU A 242 -7.16 -18.65 -1.44
C LEU A 242 -7.70 -17.32 -1.99
N PHE A 243 -8.95 -17.03 -1.66
CA PHE A 243 -9.62 -15.76 -1.90
C PHE A 243 -9.82 -15.02 -0.57
N VAL A 244 -9.47 -13.74 -0.55
CA VAL A 244 -9.46 -12.90 0.65
C VAL A 244 -10.38 -11.70 0.44
N ARG A 245 -11.23 -11.43 1.42
CA ARG A 245 -11.96 -10.16 1.52
C ARG A 245 -11.18 -9.20 2.42
N PHE A 246 -10.71 -8.10 1.84
CA PHE A 246 -9.84 -7.11 2.48
C PHE A 246 -10.28 -5.66 2.22
N VAL A 247 -10.80 -5.38 1.02
CA VAL A 247 -11.10 -4.02 0.57
C VAL A 247 -12.27 -3.47 1.38
N ALA A 248 -12.06 -2.33 2.04
CA ALA A 248 -13.09 -1.65 2.80
C ALA A 248 -14.14 -1.02 1.86
N ALA A 249 -15.36 -0.84 2.38
CA ALA A 249 -16.42 -0.12 1.69
C ALA A 249 -15.93 1.28 1.28
N ASN A 250 -16.27 1.69 0.06
CA ASN A 250 -15.84 2.96 -0.55
C ASN A 250 -16.93 3.55 -1.46
N ASN A 251 -16.62 4.63 -2.18
CA ASN A 251 -17.59 5.35 -3.01
C ASN A 251 -18.10 4.58 -4.25
N PHE A 252 -17.44 3.47 -4.61
CA PHE A 252 -17.82 2.60 -5.71
C PHE A 252 -18.55 1.34 -5.25
N SER A 253 -18.13 0.72 -4.15
CA SER A 253 -18.73 -0.53 -3.67
C SER A 253 -18.72 -0.63 -2.16
N ASP A 254 -19.78 -1.22 -1.61
CA ASP A 254 -19.84 -1.65 -0.22
C ASP A 254 -18.98 -2.91 0.04
N ASP A 255 -18.72 -3.70 -1.01
CA ASP A 255 -17.94 -4.94 -0.94
C ASP A 255 -17.35 -5.29 -2.32
N VAL A 256 -16.16 -4.75 -2.64
CA VAL A 256 -15.47 -4.99 -3.92
C VAL A 256 -15.12 -6.47 -4.09
N ASP A 257 -14.52 -7.08 -3.06
CA ASP A 257 -14.09 -8.47 -3.11
C ASP A 257 -15.28 -9.43 -3.21
N GLY A 258 -16.35 -9.15 -2.45
CA GLY A 258 -17.60 -9.93 -2.53
C GLY A 258 -18.30 -9.81 -3.88
N PHE A 259 -18.27 -8.63 -4.52
CA PHE A 259 -18.77 -8.46 -5.89
C PHE A 259 -18.04 -9.38 -6.86
N TRP A 260 -16.69 -9.37 -6.85
CA TRP A 260 -15.89 -10.18 -7.77
C TRP A 260 -15.99 -11.67 -7.49
N LEU A 261 -16.02 -12.08 -6.22
CA LEU A 261 -16.26 -13.47 -5.86
C LEU A 261 -17.59 -13.95 -6.45
N ASN A 262 -18.67 -13.21 -6.19
CA ASN A 262 -20.00 -13.55 -6.70
C ASN A 262 -20.06 -13.57 -8.23
N TYR A 263 -19.41 -12.62 -8.91
CA TYR A 263 -19.36 -12.60 -10.37
C TYR A 263 -18.63 -13.83 -10.91
N LEU A 264 -17.44 -14.12 -10.39
CA LEU A 264 -16.57 -15.16 -10.93
C LEU A 264 -17.03 -16.59 -10.63
N THR A 265 -17.86 -16.80 -9.59
CA THR A 265 -18.40 -18.12 -9.23
C THR A 265 -19.77 -18.42 -9.87
N GLN A 266 -20.33 -17.52 -10.67
CA GLN A 266 -21.59 -17.79 -11.40
C GLN A 266 -21.40 -18.89 -12.45
N ASP A 267 -22.50 -19.58 -12.79
CA ASP A 267 -22.51 -20.60 -13.85
C ASP A 267 -21.85 -20.10 -15.15
N GLY A 268 -20.84 -20.82 -15.61
CA GLY A 268 -20.10 -20.49 -16.84
C GLY A 268 -18.99 -19.45 -16.67
N GLN A 269 -18.76 -18.93 -15.47
CA GLN A 269 -17.66 -18.02 -15.14
C GLN A 269 -16.41 -18.76 -14.68
N PHE A 270 -15.29 -18.03 -14.57
CA PHE A 270 -13.95 -18.56 -14.31
C PHE A 270 -13.85 -19.50 -13.11
N LEU A 271 -14.57 -19.23 -12.01
CA LEU A 271 -14.52 -19.99 -10.77
C LEU A 271 -15.79 -20.83 -10.54
N ALA A 272 -16.62 -21.04 -11.58
CA ALA A 272 -17.90 -21.75 -11.46
C ALA A 272 -17.77 -23.18 -10.90
N ASP A 273 -16.66 -23.86 -11.22
CA ASP A 273 -16.40 -25.24 -10.79
C ASP A 273 -15.72 -25.36 -9.41
N LYS A 274 -15.40 -24.22 -8.77
CA LYS A 274 -14.75 -24.21 -7.46
C LYS A 274 -15.78 -24.28 -6.33
N GLU A 275 -15.53 -25.15 -5.36
CA GLU A 275 -16.30 -25.14 -4.11
C GLU A 275 -15.74 -24.05 -3.18
N VAL A 276 -16.54 -23.02 -2.87
CA VAL A 276 -16.13 -21.96 -1.95
C VAL A 276 -16.22 -22.46 -0.50
N VAL A 277 -15.08 -22.53 0.18
CA VAL A 277 -14.96 -23.01 1.57
C VAL A 277 -14.55 -21.86 2.47
N THR A 278 -15.45 -21.38 3.32
CA THR A 278 -15.13 -20.30 4.28
C THR A 278 -14.24 -20.81 5.40
N VAL A 279 -13.16 -20.09 5.65
CA VAL A 279 -12.22 -20.31 6.76
C VAL A 279 -12.36 -19.18 7.78
N GLN A 280 -12.31 -19.49 9.08
CA GLN A 280 -12.50 -18.51 10.16
C GLN A 280 -11.19 -18.04 10.81
N SER A 281 -10.07 -18.74 10.63
CA SER A 281 -8.81 -18.40 11.32
C SER A 281 -7.56 -18.44 10.43
N PRO A 282 -6.61 -17.51 10.65
CA PRO A 282 -5.25 -17.60 10.10
C PRO A 282 -4.54 -18.90 10.43
N MET A 283 -4.72 -19.47 11.62
CA MET A 283 -4.10 -20.74 11.99
C MET A 283 -4.59 -21.89 11.11
N THR A 284 -5.89 -21.92 10.79
CA THR A 284 -6.47 -22.89 9.84
C THR A 284 -5.81 -22.72 8.47
N LEU A 285 -5.67 -21.49 7.97
CA LEU A 285 -5.00 -21.23 6.68
C LEU A 285 -3.54 -21.70 6.67
N LEU A 286 -2.76 -21.36 7.71
CA LEU A 286 -1.36 -21.79 7.83
C LEU A 286 -1.25 -23.32 7.88
N THR A 287 -2.20 -24.00 8.53
CA THR A 287 -2.25 -25.47 8.59
C THR A 287 -2.62 -26.08 7.24
N LEU A 288 -3.67 -25.58 6.59
CA LEU A 288 -4.13 -26.02 5.27
C LEU A 288 -3.02 -25.91 4.22
N PHE A 289 -2.26 -24.82 4.28
CA PHE A 289 -1.26 -24.45 3.29
C PHE A 289 0.18 -24.63 3.78
N LYS A 290 0.39 -25.48 4.80
CA LYS A 290 1.73 -25.71 5.39
C LYS A 290 2.80 -26.10 4.37
N ASP A 291 2.43 -26.75 3.28
CA ASP A 291 3.38 -27.20 2.25
C ASP A 291 3.74 -26.11 1.22
N TYR A 292 3.07 -24.95 1.26
CA TYR A 292 3.30 -23.82 0.35
C TYR A 292 4.32 -22.81 0.86
N TYR A 293 4.75 -22.91 2.12
CA TYR A 293 5.80 -22.06 2.69
C TYR A 293 6.85 -22.89 3.45
N LYS A 294 8.10 -22.44 3.38
CA LYS A 294 9.29 -23.15 3.88
C LYS A 294 9.80 -22.65 5.23
N GLY A 295 9.21 -21.59 5.77
CA GLY A 295 9.64 -20.93 6.99
C GLY A 295 9.17 -19.49 7.04
N PHE A 296 9.81 -18.71 7.91
CA PHE A 296 9.47 -17.32 8.17
C PHE A 296 10.64 -16.38 7.91
N ALA A 297 10.32 -15.10 7.72
CA ALA A 297 11.26 -14.01 7.56
C ALA A 297 10.85 -12.83 8.46
N ALA A 298 11.74 -12.42 9.37
CA ALA A 298 11.46 -11.36 10.33
C ALA A 298 11.94 -9.99 9.84
N TRP A 299 11.04 -9.00 9.86
CA TRP A 299 11.32 -7.59 9.56
C TRP A 299 11.39 -6.76 10.84
N ASP A 300 12.24 -5.74 10.86
CA ASP A 300 12.50 -4.89 12.02
C ASP A 300 11.63 -3.63 12.01
N PRO A 301 10.72 -3.42 12.98
CA PRO A 301 9.93 -2.20 13.06
C PRO A 301 10.76 -0.93 13.33
N ALA A 302 11.98 -1.04 13.84
CA ALA A 302 12.88 0.10 14.02
C ALA A 302 13.54 0.55 12.69
N VAL A 303 13.48 -0.30 11.65
CA VAL A 303 13.93 0.00 10.28
C VAL A 303 12.82 -0.44 9.30
N PRO A 304 11.76 0.37 9.12
CA PRO A 304 10.54 -0.06 8.42
C PRO A 304 10.73 -0.61 7.00
N ALA A 305 11.75 -0.14 6.28
CA ALA A 305 12.16 -0.66 4.97
C ALA A 305 12.43 -2.18 4.94
N THR A 306 12.82 -2.76 6.07
CA THR A 306 13.07 -4.20 6.17
C THR A 306 11.83 -5.05 5.87
N VAL A 307 10.60 -4.50 5.96
CA VAL A 307 9.39 -5.24 5.57
C VAL A 307 9.38 -5.57 4.07
N ASN A 308 9.91 -4.67 3.23
CA ASN A 308 9.99 -4.84 1.78
C ASN A 308 11.18 -5.75 1.41
N ALA A 309 12.29 -5.62 2.13
CA ALA A 309 13.40 -6.58 2.02
C ALA A 309 12.93 -8.02 2.35
N VAL A 310 12.13 -8.18 3.40
CA VAL A 310 11.47 -9.45 3.76
C VAL A 310 10.44 -9.87 2.73
N ALA A 311 9.63 -8.96 2.17
CA ALA A 311 8.67 -9.30 1.10
C ALA A 311 9.38 -9.92 -0.12
N THR A 312 10.53 -9.35 -0.50
CA THR A 312 11.40 -9.92 -1.55
C THR A 312 11.86 -11.34 -1.19
N ALA A 313 12.33 -11.55 0.03
CA ALA A 313 12.72 -12.87 0.53
C ALA A 313 11.55 -13.86 0.54
N CYS A 314 10.37 -13.44 0.99
CA CYS A 314 9.14 -14.25 1.01
C CYS A 314 8.77 -14.76 -0.38
N GLY A 315 8.77 -13.88 -1.39
CA GLY A 315 8.52 -14.29 -2.77
C GLY A 315 9.60 -15.22 -3.33
N ALA A 316 10.88 -14.88 -3.11
CA ALA A 316 12.00 -15.60 -3.70
C ALA A 316 12.25 -17.00 -3.08
N ASP A 317 12.20 -17.09 -1.75
CA ASP A 317 12.60 -18.26 -0.95
C ASP A 317 11.39 -19.02 -0.35
N ASP A 318 10.16 -18.63 -0.68
CA ASP A 318 8.88 -19.21 -0.21
C ASP A 318 8.69 -19.08 1.30
N LEU A 319 8.84 -17.87 1.84
CA LEU A 319 8.73 -17.58 3.28
C LEU A 319 7.50 -16.74 3.60
N LEU A 320 7.15 -16.66 4.88
CA LEU A 320 6.08 -15.78 5.39
C LEU A 320 6.64 -14.69 6.31
N PRO A 321 6.08 -13.47 6.28
CA PRO A 321 6.59 -12.36 7.07
C PRO A 321 6.18 -12.48 8.54
N VAL A 322 7.05 -12.02 9.44
CA VAL A 322 6.71 -11.74 10.84
C VAL A 322 7.42 -10.48 11.30
N ARG A 323 6.79 -9.69 12.19
CA ARG A 323 7.45 -8.53 12.79
C ARG A 323 8.38 -8.97 13.91
N TYR A 324 9.65 -8.61 13.81
CA TYR A 324 10.67 -8.83 14.84
C TYR A 324 10.25 -8.21 16.17
N SER A 325 10.60 -8.87 17.27
CA SER A 325 10.35 -8.36 18.61
C SER A 325 11.30 -8.99 19.62
N THR A 326 11.86 -8.17 20.52
CA THR A 326 12.64 -8.65 21.67
C THR A 326 11.75 -9.13 22.82
N VAL A 327 10.46 -8.74 22.83
CA VAL A 327 9.53 -9.12 23.89
C VAL A 327 8.82 -10.44 23.58
N ARG A 328 8.58 -11.23 24.63
CA ARG A 328 8.00 -12.58 24.49
C ARG A 328 6.51 -12.60 24.14
N ASN A 329 5.77 -11.53 24.44
CA ASN A 329 4.35 -11.38 24.08
C ASN A 329 4.19 -10.88 22.63
N SER A 330 4.72 -11.65 21.68
CA SER A 330 4.74 -11.29 20.25
C SER A 330 4.48 -12.51 19.37
N LEU A 331 4.02 -12.26 18.14
CA LEU A 331 3.87 -13.31 17.13
C LEU A 331 5.23 -13.93 16.76
N TYR A 332 6.30 -13.12 16.74
CA TYR A 332 7.67 -13.58 16.53
C TYR A 332 8.11 -14.60 17.57
N TRP A 333 7.88 -14.32 18.85
CA TRP A 333 8.18 -15.30 19.91
C TRP A 333 7.32 -16.55 19.77
N TYR A 334 6.02 -16.40 19.48
CA TYR A 334 5.10 -17.53 19.31
C TYR A 334 5.54 -18.49 18.20
N ILE A 335 5.88 -17.97 17.01
CA ILE A 335 6.36 -18.78 15.89
C ILE A 335 7.63 -19.55 16.24
N ASN A 336 8.57 -18.92 16.96
CA ASN A 336 9.83 -19.56 17.34
C ASN A 336 9.69 -20.62 18.45
N ASN A 337 8.59 -20.64 19.20
CA ASN A 337 8.44 -21.47 20.40
C ASN A 337 7.23 -22.42 20.39
N ASN A 338 6.36 -22.35 19.39
CA ASN A 338 5.17 -23.21 19.31
C ASN A 338 5.43 -24.46 18.45
N ASP A 339 5.04 -25.63 18.96
CA ASP A 339 5.21 -26.92 18.28
C ASP A 339 4.53 -26.99 16.89
N ALA A 340 3.48 -26.19 16.65
CA ALA A 340 2.81 -26.09 15.35
C ALA A 340 3.74 -25.61 14.22
N PHE A 341 4.85 -24.95 14.58
CA PHE A 341 5.85 -24.42 13.64
C PHE A 341 7.24 -25.04 13.87
N ALA A 342 7.34 -26.17 14.57
CA ALA A 342 8.63 -26.81 14.87
C ALA A 342 9.41 -27.23 13.60
N ASP A 343 8.74 -27.40 12.46
CA ASP A 343 9.34 -27.67 11.14
C ASP A 343 9.53 -26.41 10.26
N LYS A 344 9.21 -25.22 10.79
CA LYS A 344 9.26 -23.93 10.10
C LYS A 344 10.27 -23.00 10.77
N GLU A 345 11.45 -22.89 10.18
CA GLU A 345 12.53 -22.04 10.70
C GLU A 345 12.34 -20.55 10.39
N MET A 346 12.87 -19.67 11.25
CA MET A 346 13.15 -18.27 10.92
C MET A 346 14.39 -18.19 10.03
N LYS A 347 14.20 -18.18 8.70
CA LYS A 347 15.31 -18.29 7.73
C LYS A 347 15.98 -16.96 7.42
N VAL A 348 15.24 -15.89 7.52
CA VAL A 348 15.73 -14.51 7.39
C VAL A 348 15.31 -13.79 8.65
N ASP A 349 16.25 -13.15 9.33
CA ASP A 349 15.94 -12.34 10.51
C ASP A 349 16.71 -11.03 10.43
N LEU A 350 15.99 -9.96 10.08
CA LEU A 350 16.54 -8.63 9.91
C LEU A 350 16.48 -7.77 11.18
N GLY A 351 16.02 -8.34 12.31
CA GLY A 351 16.01 -7.68 13.60
C GLY A 351 17.39 -7.18 14.03
N GLU A 352 17.48 -5.88 14.28
CA GLU A 352 18.69 -5.16 14.74
C GLU A 352 19.89 -5.29 13.77
N LYS A 353 19.68 -5.59 12.48
CA LYS A 353 20.78 -5.84 11.52
C LYS A 353 21.30 -4.60 10.82
N PHE A 354 20.49 -3.56 10.69
CA PHE A 354 20.84 -2.34 9.97
C PHE A 354 21.04 -1.20 10.94
N THR A 355 22.30 -0.78 11.09
CA THR A 355 22.70 0.28 12.03
C THR A 355 23.07 1.59 11.35
N GLY A 356 23.21 1.60 10.01
CA GLY A 356 23.68 2.77 9.26
C GLY A 356 25.19 3.02 9.43
N ASP A 357 25.96 1.98 9.81
CA ASP A 357 27.41 2.06 9.95
C ASP A 357 28.08 0.72 9.55
N GLY A 358 29.38 0.76 9.28
CA GLY A 358 30.19 -0.42 9.00
C GLY A 358 29.90 -1.05 7.64
N THR A 359 29.55 -2.33 7.64
CA THR A 359 29.28 -3.13 6.43
C THR A 359 27.87 -3.69 6.51
N ILE A 360 27.12 -3.56 5.43
CA ILE A 360 25.74 -4.03 5.31
C ILE A 360 25.70 -5.54 5.61
N TYR A 361 24.78 -5.93 6.48
CA TYR A 361 24.65 -7.27 7.07
C TYR A 361 24.88 -8.42 6.08
N GLU A 362 25.86 -9.29 6.35
CA GLU A 362 26.24 -10.43 5.49
C GLU A 362 26.53 -10.07 4.01
N THR A 363 27.05 -8.88 3.75
CA THR A 363 27.57 -8.47 2.44
C THR A 363 28.99 -7.91 2.59
N GLU A 364 29.61 -7.56 1.47
CA GLU A 364 30.87 -6.80 1.45
C GLU A 364 30.63 -5.30 1.14
N ILE A 365 29.37 -4.87 1.14
CA ILE A 365 28.97 -3.51 0.77
C ILE A 365 29.10 -2.61 2.01
N PRO A 366 29.88 -1.51 1.97
CA PRO A 366 29.90 -0.54 3.05
C PRO A 366 28.51 0.05 3.29
N SER A 367 28.19 0.38 4.54
CA SER A 367 26.97 1.11 4.85
C SER A 367 26.94 2.46 4.12
N THR A 368 25.75 2.85 3.69
CA THR A 368 25.46 4.16 3.10
C THR A 368 25.39 5.27 4.13
N GLY A 369 25.31 4.93 5.42
CA GLY A 369 24.93 5.85 6.49
C GLY A 369 23.42 5.89 6.75
N SER A 370 22.60 5.24 5.93
CA SER A 370 21.14 5.14 6.10
C SER A 370 20.70 3.69 6.31
N ARG A 371 20.00 3.43 7.41
CA ARG A 371 19.48 2.08 7.72
C ARG A 371 18.45 1.64 6.69
N LYS A 372 17.62 2.57 6.20
CA LYS A 372 16.61 2.35 5.15
C LYS A 372 17.29 1.84 3.87
N ASN A 373 18.27 2.58 3.39
CA ASN A 373 18.96 2.29 2.14
C ASN A 373 19.83 1.03 2.24
N ASP A 374 20.47 0.81 3.39
CA ASP A 374 21.23 -0.41 3.65
C ASP A 374 20.37 -1.68 3.57
N ALA A 375 19.12 -1.62 4.05
CA ALA A 375 18.16 -2.74 3.94
C ALA A 375 17.81 -3.07 2.48
N TYR A 376 17.63 -2.04 1.64
CA TYR A 376 17.35 -2.25 0.21
C TYR A 376 18.57 -2.73 -0.58
N LEU A 377 19.76 -2.24 -0.27
CA LEU A 377 21.00 -2.73 -0.86
C LEU A 377 21.31 -4.17 -0.43
N TRP A 378 20.98 -4.55 0.80
CA TRP A 378 21.01 -5.95 1.24
C TRP A 378 20.07 -6.82 0.38
N ALA A 379 18.82 -6.39 0.20
CA ALA A 379 17.85 -7.13 -0.61
C ALA A 379 18.34 -7.25 -2.06
N LYS A 380 18.87 -6.16 -2.63
CA LYS A 380 19.47 -6.14 -3.98
C LYS A 380 20.59 -7.19 -4.07
N ALA A 381 21.56 -7.14 -3.17
CA ALA A 381 22.72 -8.05 -3.18
C ALA A 381 22.33 -9.53 -3.01
N LYS A 382 21.32 -9.82 -2.19
CA LYS A 382 20.91 -11.20 -1.88
C LYS A 382 19.97 -11.78 -2.93
N TYR A 383 19.14 -10.96 -3.58
CA TYR A 383 18.03 -11.43 -4.41
C TYR A 383 18.03 -10.92 -5.85
N LEU A 384 18.30 -9.64 -6.09
CA LEU A 384 18.30 -9.08 -7.44
C LEU A 384 19.59 -9.42 -8.19
N ASP A 385 20.74 -9.23 -7.56
CA ASP A 385 22.07 -9.50 -8.13
C ASP A 385 22.27 -11.00 -8.38
N THR A 386 21.61 -11.84 -7.58
CA THR A 386 21.65 -13.30 -7.67
C THR A 386 20.56 -13.88 -8.56
N ARG A 387 19.77 -13.03 -9.23
CA ARG A 387 18.70 -13.41 -10.18
C ARG A 387 17.60 -14.29 -9.57
N LYS A 388 17.28 -14.09 -8.30
CA LYS A 388 16.21 -14.83 -7.60
C LYS A 388 14.82 -14.20 -7.77
N THR A 389 14.75 -12.94 -8.21
CA THR A 389 13.50 -12.22 -8.47
C THR A 389 13.11 -12.30 -9.94
N ASN A 390 11.92 -11.79 -10.25
CA ASN A 390 11.43 -11.59 -11.60
C ASN A 390 12.27 -10.53 -12.34
N SER A 391 12.62 -10.80 -13.60
CA SER A 391 13.44 -9.88 -14.39
C SER A 391 12.65 -8.70 -14.97
N HIS A 392 11.32 -8.75 -15.02
CA HIS A 392 10.47 -7.69 -15.60
C HIS A 392 9.33 -7.25 -14.67
N LEU A 393 9.43 -7.51 -13.36
CA LEU A 393 8.43 -7.10 -12.38
C LEU A 393 9.08 -6.63 -11.09
N VAL A 394 8.77 -5.38 -10.70
CA VAL A 394 9.16 -4.79 -9.43
C VAL A 394 7.94 -4.23 -8.70
N ALA A 395 8.01 -4.15 -7.38
CA ALA A 395 6.96 -3.63 -6.52
C ALA A 395 7.47 -2.39 -5.76
N TYR A 396 7.08 -1.22 -6.25
CA TYR A 396 7.25 0.07 -5.58
C TYR A 396 6.14 0.28 -4.56
N HIS A 397 6.22 -0.47 -3.46
CA HIS A 397 5.18 -0.56 -2.43
C HIS A 397 5.63 0.14 -1.16
N VAL A 398 4.71 0.84 -0.50
CA VAL A 398 4.99 1.46 0.79
C VAL A 398 5.55 0.45 1.79
N ASP A 399 6.64 0.81 2.43
CA ASP A 399 7.22 0.04 3.53
C ASP A 399 6.39 0.17 4.83
N ALA A 400 6.90 -0.36 5.93
CA ALA A 400 6.16 -0.38 7.20
C ALA A 400 6.20 0.98 7.93
N TYR A 401 6.54 2.07 7.25
CA TYR A 401 6.72 3.38 7.86
C TYR A 401 5.46 3.81 8.61
N GLY A 402 5.63 4.02 9.91
CA GLY A 402 4.71 4.76 10.75
C GLY A 402 5.38 6.03 11.21
N SER A 403 4.63 7.11 11.41
CA SER A 403 5.16 8.38 11.92
C SER A 403 5.77 8.27 13.33
N ASN A 404 5.52 7.15 14.02
CA ASN A 404 5.97 6.87 15.37
C ASN A 404 6.97 5.72 15.37
N THR A 405 8.13 5.93 15.98
CA THR A 405 9.24 4.95 16.04
C THR A 405 9.19 4.05 17.28
N VAL A 406 8.36 4.37 18.27
CA VAL A 406 8.16 3.58 19.49
C VAL A 406 7.18 2.44 19.25
N PHE A 407 6.15 2.70 18.46
CA PHE A 407 5.24 1.67 18.01
C PHE A 407 4.67 2.02 16.64
N ALA A 408 4.41 0.99 15.85
CA ALA A 408 3.91 1.21 14.52
C ALA A 408 2.39 1.50 14.56
N ALA A 409 1.96 2.60 13.96
CA ALA A 409 0.55 2.97 13.91
C ALA A 409 0.13 3.14 12.45
N TYR A 410 -0.79 2.28 12.00
CA TYR A 410 -1.26 2.26 10.61
C TYR A 410 -2.75 2.62 10.58
N SER A 411 -3.04 3.91 10.46
CA SER A 411 -4.43 4.40 10.43
C SER A 411 -5.18 4.02 9.16
N ASP A 412 -4.46 3.74 8.06
CA ASP A 412 -5.02 3.47 6.75
C ASP A 412 -4.38 2.26 6.07
N LEU A 413 -4.78 1.06 6.49
CA LEU A 413 -4.28 -0.19 5.91
C LEU A 413 -4.66 -0.37 4.42
N GLN A 414 -5.69 0.34 3.94
CA GLN A 414 -6.17 0.22 2.55
C GLN A 414 -5.20 0.85 1.56
N ASN A 415 -4.35 1.79 2.01
CA ASN A 415 -3.35 2.45 1.17
C ASN A 415 -1.90 2.03 1.49
N MET A 416 -1.71 0.93 2.25
CA MET A 416 -0.39 0.34 2.56
C MET A 416 0.07 -0.72 1.54
N TYR A 417 -0.64 -0.91 0.43
CA TYR A 417 -0.36 -1.95 -0.60
C TYR A 417 -0.36 -3.40 -0.08
N LEU A 418 -0.87 -3.67 1.12
CA LEU A 418 -0.77 -4.99 1.76
C LEU A 418 -1.48 -6.08 0.94
N SER A 419 -2.71 -5.82 0.49
CA SER A 419 -3.46 -6.78 -0.34
C SER A 419 -2.81 -7.02 -1.69
N ASN A 420 -2.24 -5.97 -2.31
CA ASN A 420 -1.58 -6.05 -3.60
C ASN A 420 -0.37 -7.00 -3.57
N ARG A 421 0.24 -7.22 -2.39
CA ARG A 421 1.41 -8.11 -2.22
C ARG A 421 1.12 -9.54 -2.68
N ASP A 422 -0.13 -10.00 -2.69
CA ASP A 422 -0.47 -11.35 -3.13
C ASP A 422 0.07 -11.64 -4.55
N TYR A 423 -0.19 -10.76 -5.52
CA TYR A 423 0.28 -10.91 -6.90
C TYR A 423 1.79 -10.80 -7.03
N TYR A 424 2.41 -9.85 -6.35
CA TYR A 424 3.86 -9.63 -6.45
C TYR A 424 4.67 -10.72 -5.75
N ILE A 425 4.16 -11.29 -4.66
CA ILE A 425 4.73 -12.48 -4.00
C ILE A 425 4.56 -13.72 -4.88
N ALA A 426 3.39 -13.90 -5.51
CA ALA A 426 3.16 -14.98 -6.46
C ALA A 426 4.19 -14.93 -7.60
N ASN A 427 4.49 -13.73 -8.10
CA ASN A 427 5.38 -13.49 -9.24
C ASN A 427 6.84 -13.18 -8.88
N LYS A 428 7.24 -13.30 -7.61
CA LYS A 428 8.62 -13.09 -7.13
C LYS A 428 9.19 -11.71 -7.46
N ALA A 429 8.39 -10.65 -7.32
CA ALA A 429 8.85 -9.28 -7.55
C ALA A 429 9.95 -8.86 -6.56
N PHE A 430 10.77 -7.90 -6.96
CA PHE A 430 11.67 -7.17 -6.06
C PHE A 430 10.92 -5.98 -5.44
N PHE A 431 10.92 -5.85 -4.11
CA PHE A 431 10.18 -4.81 -3.39
C PHE A 431 11.09 -3.71 -2.87
N PHE A 432 10.70 -2.45 -3.06
CA PHE A 432 11.38 -1.30 -2.47
C PHE A 432 10.48 -0.06 -2.37
N ASP A 433 10.93 0.92 -1.59
CA ASP A 433 10.28 2.21 -1.39
C ASP A 433 11.36 3.27 -1.12
N LEU A 434 11.66 4.07 -2.13
CA LEU A 434 12.75 5.04 -2.16
C LEU A 434 12.28 6.27 -2.91
N SER A 435 12.59 7.45 -2.38
CA SER A 435 12.25 8.71 -3.05
C SER A 435 12.96 8.83 -4.42
N PRO A 436 12.25 9.17 -5.52
CA PRO A 436 12.84 9.44 -6.81
C PRO A 436 13.42 10.86 -6.89
N MET A 437 13.32 11.67 -5.83
CA MET A 437 13.79 13.05 -5.83
C MET A 437 15.30 13.14 -5.59
N GLU A 438 16.03 13.55 -6.63
CA GLU A 438 17.50 13.72 -6.59
C GLU A 438 17.96 14.75 -5.55
N PHE A 439 17.21 15.84 -5.38
CA PHE A 439 17.61 16.98 -4.54
C PHE A 439 16.60 17.32 -3.43
N GLU A 440 15.87 16.32 -2.93
CA GLU A 440 14.88 16.50 -1.87
C GLU A 440 15.01 15.41 -0.81
N ILE A 441 15.37 15.81 0.42
CA ILE A 441 15.54 14.88 1.54
C ILE A 441 14.19 14.23 1.86
N PRO A 442 14.10 12.89 1.85
CA PRO A 442 12.88 12.18 2.22
C PRO A 442 12.57 12.37 3.72
N ASP A 443 11.28 12.50 4.06
CA ASP A 443 10.80 12.71 5.43
C ASP A 443 10.67 11.41 6.25
N ASP A 444 10.80 10.24 5.61
CA ASP A 444 10.72 8.93 6.24
C ASP A 444 12.09 8.29 6.58
N ASP A 445 13.19 8.89 6.11
CA ASP A 445 14.56 8.45 6.39
C ASP A 445 15.29 9.46 7.29
N PRO A 446 15.18 9.33 8.63
CA PRO A 446 15.82 10.27 9.55
C PRO A 446 17.35 10.22 9.48
N ASP A 447 17.96 9.18 8.92
CA ASP A 447 19.42 9.06 8.82
C ASP A 447 19.98 9.95 7.69
N GLN A 448 19.13 10.40 6.77
CA GLN A 448 19.52 11.11 5.56
C GLN A 448 19.44 12.64 5.71
N GLN A 449 20.47 13.24 6.29
CA GLN A 449 20.47 14.67 6.64
C GLN A 449 21.26 15.58 5.69
N TYR A 450 21.74 15.04 4.56
CA TYR A 450 22.51 15.80 3.57
C TYR A 450 22.25 15.29 2.15
N ILE A 451 22.58 16.13 1.16
CA ILE A 451 22.47 15.82 -0.28
C ILE A 451 23.89 15.85 -0.85
N ASP A 452 24.30 14.79 -1.54
CA ASP A 452 25.54 14.74 -2.31
C ASP A 452 25.34 15.51 -3.63
N THR A 453 26.27 16.40 -3.97
CA THR A 453 26.12 17.24 -5.17
C THR A 453 26.27 16.47 -6.48
N ASP A 454 26.94 15.32 -6.45
CA ASP A 454 27.23 14.50 -7.64
C ASP A 454 26.28 13.30 -7.75
N ASN A 455 25.75 12.81 -6.62
CA ASN A 455 24.92 11.59 -6.55
C ASN A 455 23.49 11.82 -6.04
N GLY A 456 23.15 13.04 -5.62
CA GLY A 456 21.86 13.37 -5.05
C GLY A 456 21.66 12.84 -3.63
N THR A 457 20.42 12.54 -3.29
CA THR A 457 20.02 11.87 -2.05
C THR A 457 20.46 10.41 -2.02
N ILE A 458 20.60 9.83 -0.82
CA ILE A 458 20.95 8.39 -0.70
C ILE A 458 19.79 7.53 -1.27
N ASP A 459 18.54 7.97 -1.09
CA ASP A 459 17.37 7.32 -1.69
C ASP A 459 17.45 7.27 -3.22
N TYR A 460 17.74 8.42 -3.85
CA TYR A 460 17.88 8.51 -5.31
C TYR A 460 19.04 7.65 -5.84
N ALA A 461 20.18 7.66 -5.15
CA ALA A 461 21.33 6.85 -5.51
C ALA A 461 21.01 5.34 -5.41
N THR A 462 20.34 4.93 -4.34
CA THR A 462 19.94 3.53 -4.12
C THR A 462 18.86 3.09 -5.12
N PHE A 463 17.88 3.95 -5.41
CA PHE A 463 16.86 3.74 -6.45
C PHE A 463 17.54 3.46 -7.78
N THR A 464 18.48 4.34 -8.18
CA THR A 464 19.22 4.22 -9.43
C THR A 464 20.04 2.93 -9.48
N ALA A 465 20.69 2.55 -8.38
CA ALA A 465 21.46 1.31 -8.31
C ALA A 465 20.57 0.07 -8.48
N ILE A 466 19.39 0.04 -7.87
CA ILE A 466 18.41 -1.04 -8.01
C ILE A 466 17.89 -1.10 -9.44
N MET A 467 17.43 0.03 -9.99
CA MET A 467 16.80 0.04 -11.31
C MET A 467 17.78 -0.20 -12.46
N ARG A 468 19.04 0.23 -12.34
CA ARG A 468 20.10 -0.17 -13.28
C ARG A 468 20.32 -1.67 -13.31
N GLU A 469 20.36 -2.31 -12.14
CA GLU A 469 20.51 -3.76 -12.06
C GLU A 469 19.27 -4.50 -12.58
N GLN A 470 18.07 -4.02 -12.24
CA GLN A 470 16.81 -4.56 -12.76
C GLN A 470 16.77 -4.46 -14.29
N ALA A 471 17.15 -3.32 -14.87
CA ALA A 471 17.20 -3.12 -16.31
C ALA A 471 18.22 -4.04 -16.99
N ALA A 472 19.42 -4.17 -16.44
CA ALA A 472 20.43 -5.10 -16.96
C ALA A 472 19.95 -6.56 -16.88
N TYR A 473 19.22 -6.93 -15.82
CA TYR A 473 18.63 -8.26 -15.71
C TYR A 473 17.52 -8.47 -16.74
N ALA A 474 16.59 -7.52 -16.86
CA ALA A 474 15.50 -7.54 -17.83
C ALA A 474 16.04 -7.72 -19.26
N GLU A 475 17.00 -6.89 -19.65
CA GLU A 475 17.71 -6.97 -20.95
C GLU A 475 18.30 -8.36 -21.20
N SER A 476 18.96 -8.94 -20.19
CA SER A 476 19.59 -10.26 -20.31
C SER A 476 18.61 -11.41 -20.52
N VAL A 477 17.33 -11.22 -20.15
CA VAL A 477 16.26 -12.22 -20.28
C VAL A 477 15.43 -11.99 -21.53
N ASP A 478 14.94 -10.76 -21.74
CA ASP A 478 14.11 -10.39 -22.89
C ASP A 478 14.08 -8.86 -23.10
N ALA A 479 15.07 -8.33 -23.83
CA ALA A 479 15.15 -6.90 -24.14
C ALA A 479 13.96 -6.32 -24.95
N SER A 480 13.03 -7.17 -25.46
CA SER A 480 11.84 -6.69 -26.15
C SER A 480 10.71 -6.25 -25.22
N LYS A 481 10.86 -6.47 -23.91
CA LYS A 481 9.84 -6.19 -22.91
C LYS A 481 10.28 -5.08 -21.95
N PRO A 482 9.46 -4.04 -21.74
CA PRO A 482 9.68 -3.11 -20.63
C PRO A 482 9.45 -3.80 -19.28
N ILE A 483 9.96 -3.19 -18.22
CA ILE A 483 9.72 -3.61 -16.83
C ILE A 483 8.34 -3.12 -16.39
N ASP A 484 7.58 -4.00 -15.74
CA ASP A 484 6.32 -3.70 -15.06
C ASP A 484 6.59 -3.25 -13.62
N VAL A 485 6.13 -2.06 -13.24
CA VAL A 485 6.25 -1.51 -11.89
C VAL A 485 4.88 -1.50 -11.24
N GLY A 486 4.76 -2.27 -10.17
CA GLY A 486 3.60 -2.26 -9.31
C GLY A 486 3.68 -1.21 -8.22
N GLY A 487 2.63 -0.41 -8.06
CA GLY A 487 2.52 0.58 -6.99
C GLY A 487 2.78 2.00 -7.46
N PHE A 488 2.74 2.96 -6.54
CA PHE A 488 2.83 4.37 -6.90
C PHE A 488 3.31 5.26 -5.77
N THR A 489 3.49 6.55 -6.09
CA THR A 489 3.79 7.61 -5.11
C THR A 489 2.88 7.49 -3.89
N PRO A 490 3.41 7.57 -2.65
CA PRO A 490 2.60 7.54 -1.42
C PRO A 490 2.34 8.94 -0.83
N TRP A 491 1.86 9.87 -1.66
CA TRP A 491 1.46 11.26 -1.40
C TRP A 491 0.96 11.51 0.04
N HIS A 492 -0.02 10.73 0.47
CA HIS A 492 -0.70 10.85 1.75
C HIS A 492 0.14 10.50 3.00
N LEU A 493 1.31 9.87 2.84
CA LEU A 493 2.11 9.35 3.96
C LEU A 493 3.53 9.91 4.03
N LYS A 494 4.15 10.14 2.87
CA LYS A 494 5.53 10.60 2.79
C LYS A 494 5.87 11.26 1.46
N TYR A 495 6.99 11.96 1.46
CA TYR A 495 7.69 12.60 0.35
C TYR A 495 7.04 13.81 -0.31
N THR A 496 5.86 14.24 0.13
CA THR A 496 5.14 15.35 -0.52
C THR A 496 4.69 16.40 0.49
N ARG A 497 4.14 17.50 0.00
CA ARG A 497 3.60 18.60 0.83
C ARG A 497 2.49 18.19 1.79
N PHE A 498 1.87 17.03 1.62
CA PHE A 498 0.91 16.51 2.59
C PHE A 498 1.56 16.17 3.94
N THR A 499 2.82 15.74 3.93
CA THR A 499 3.53 15.25 5.13
C THR A 499 4.74 16.12 5.47
N ASN A 500 5.33 16.77 4.47
CA ASN A 500 6.45 17.68 4.63
C ASN A 500 6.18 19.03 3.92
N PRO A 501 5.86 20.12 4.64
CA PRO A 501 5.49 21.41 4.02
C PRO A 501 6.54 22.04 3.09
N VAL A 502 7.81 21.63 3.18
CA VAL A 502 8.90 22.13 2.33
C VAL A 502 9.20 21.23 1.13
N ALA A 503 8.55 20.06 1.05
CA ALA A 503 8.67 19.11 -0.06
C ALA A 503 8.06 19.65 -1.37
N SER A 504 8.32 18.93 -2.45
CA SER A 504 7.65 19.11 -3.72
C SER A 504 6.16 18.81 -3.62
N GLY A 505 5.38 19.49 -4.47
CA GLY A 505 3.95 19.23 -4.59
C GLY A 505 3.71 17.83 -5.16
N GLU A 506 2.52 17.31 -4.89
CA GLU A 506 2.13 15.94 -5.19
C GLU A 506 2.18 15.61 -6.69
N VAL A 507 1.75 16.54 -7.56
CA VAL A 507 1.85 16.39 -9.02
C VAL A 507 3.30 16.38 -9.51
N ALA A 508 4.15 17.23 -8.92
CA ALA A 508 5.57 17.27 -9.29
C ALA A 508 6.26 15.95 -8.92
N TYR A 509 5.88 15.38 -7.77
CA TYR A 509 6.39 14.09 -7.32
C TYR A 509 5.90 12.93 -8.19
N GLU A 510 4.60 12.87 -8.48
CA GLU A 510 4.02 11.91 -9.42
C GLU A 510 4.78 11.90 -10.75
N TRP A 511 5.00 13.08 -11.33
CA TRP A 511 5.71 13.18 -12.60
C TRP A 511 7.16 12.72 -12.48
N GLU A 512 7.84 12.89 -11.34
CA GLU A 512 9.23 12.44 -11.13
C GLU A 512 9.31 10.94 -10.95
N THR A 513 8.37 10.35 -10.22
CA THR A 513 8.20 8.90 -10.17
C THR A 513 8.07 8.33 -11.58
N ALA A 514 7.11 8.81 -12.38
CA ALA A 514 6.90 8.33 -13.74
C ALA A 514 8.13 8.53 -14.62
N TRP A 515 8.77 9.70 -14.55
CA TRP A 515 9.97 10.01 -15.35
C TRP A 515 11.15 9.11 -15.02
N LEU A 516 11.47 8.95 -13.74
CA LEU A 516 12.65 8.21 -13.30
C LEU A 516 12.50 6.72 -13.61
N PHE A 517 11.32 6.12 -13.42
CA PHE A 517 11.05 4.75 -13.88
C PHE A 517 11.19 4.61 -15.40
N SER A 518 10.69 5.59 -16.17
CA SER A 518 10.74 5.57 -17.63
C SER A 518 12.17 5.61 -18.18
N ILE A 519 13.10 6.27 -17.49
CA ILE A 519 14.55 6.23 -17.81
C ILE A 519 15.07 4.80 -17.80
N PHE A 520 14.50 3.90 -16.99
CA PHE A 520 14.92 2.50 -16.89
C PHE A 520 14.09 1.55 -17.76
N ASN A 521 13.38 2.06 -18.77
CA ASN A 521 12.45 1.30 -19.61
C ASN A 521 11.39 0.55 -18.79
N ALA A 522 10.86 1.24 -17.78
CA ALA A 522 9.86 0.70 -16.86
C ALA A 522 8.57 1.54 -16.91
N TYR A 523 7.42 0.88 -17.07
CA TYR A 523 6.10 1.52 -16.98
C TYR A 523 5.46 1.20 -15.63
N ILE A 524 4.57 2.08 -15.18
CA ILE A 524 3.91 1.95 -13.89
C ILE A 524 2.45 1.51 -14.03
N ASN A 525 2.06 0.56 -13.19
CA ASN A 525 0.69 0.22 -12.83
C ASN A 525 0.34 0.99 -11.55
N ALA A 526 -0.22 2.18 -11.73
CA ALA A 526 -0.17 3.28 -10.77
C ALA A 526 -1.25 3.17 -9.69
N ASP A 527 -1.14 2.20 -8.78
CA ASP A 527 -2.08 1.98 -7.65
C ASP A 527 -2.05 3.12 -6.60
N ALA A 528 -2.44 4.32 -7.03
CA ALA A 528 -2.38 5.55 -6.29
C ALA A 528 -3.34 5.56 -5.09
N PRO A 529 -3.05 6.36 -4.04
CA PRO A 529 -3.87 6.43 -2.84
C PRO A 529 -5.33 6.79 -3.12
N SER A 530 -6.21 6.36 -2.22
CA SER A 530 -7.69 6.39 -2.25
C SER A 530 -8.30 5.06 -2.69
N TYR A 531 -7.70 4.40 -3.68
CA TYR A 531 -8.16 3.09 -4.17
C TYR A 531 -6.97 2.15 -4.45
N THR A 532 -5.92 2.24 -3.63
CA THR A 532 -4.69 1.42 -3.76
C THR A 532 -4.95 -0.07 -3.59
N ALA A 533 -5.77 -0.46 -2.61
CA ALA A 533 -6.00 -1.85 -2.26
C ALA A 533 -6.66 -2.63 -3.41
N MET A 534 -6.00 -3.70 -3.84
CA MET A 534 -6.57 -4.73 -4.72
C MET A 534 -6.19 -6.11 -4.18
N ALA A 535 -7.15 -6.80 -3.56
CA ALA A 535 -6.95 -8.18 -3.16
C ALA A 535 -7.19 -9.15 -4.33
N ASN A 536 -6.73 -10.39 -4.19
CA ASN A 536 -7.03 -11.50 -5.09
C ASN A 536 -6.43 -11.39 -6.50
N ALA A 537 -5.51 -10.45 -6.72
CA ALA A 537 -4.77 -10.35 -7.97
C ALA A 537 -3.96 -11.63 -8.28
N SER A 538 -3.51 -12.34 -7.25
CA SER A 538 -2.89 -13.66 -7.36
C SER A 538 -3.84 -14.77 -7.84
N VAL A 539 -5.15 -14.61 -7.67
CA VAL A 539 -6.20 -15.46 -8.28
C VAL A 539 -6.46 -15.00 -9.71
N TYR A 540 -6.65 -13.69 -9.89
CA TYR A 540 -7.05 -13.09 -11.17
C TYR A 540 -6.01 -13.25 -12.28
N GLN A 541 -4.72 -13.37 -11.96
CA GLN A 541 -3.67 -13.65 -12.95
C GLN A 541 -3.88 -14.96 -13.72
N HIS A 542 -4.66 -15.90 -13.17
CA HIS A 542 -4.99 -17.17 -13.82
C HIS A 542 -6.26 -17.09 -14.67
N PHE A 543 -6.94 -15.93 -14.69
CA PHE A 543 -8.11 -15.72 -15.52
C PHE A 543 -7.74 -15.96 -17.01
N PRO A 544 -8.49 -16.82 -17.73
CA PRO A 544 -8.13 -17.23 -19.09
C PRO A 544 -8.50 -16.14 -20.10
N MET A 545 -7.70 -15.08 -20.14
CA MET A 545 -7.84 -14.00 -21.11
C MET A 545 -7.75 -14.52 -22.54
N LYS A 546 -8.51 -13.90 -23.45
CA LYS A 546 -8.47 -14.23 -24.88
C LYS A 546 -7.15 -13.79 -25.50
N ASP A 547 -6.74 -14.50 -26.54
CA ASP A 547 -5.57 -14.15 -27.36
C ASP A 547 -5.79 -12.81 -28.08
N SER A 548 -7.03 -12.52 -28.46
CA SER A 548 -7.46 -11.26 -29.06
C SER A 548 -8.88 -10.90 -28.63
N TYR A 549 -9.13 -9.61 -28.51
CA TYR A 549 -10.43 -9.00 -28.27
C TYR A 549 -10.89 -8.27 -29.52
N THR A 550 -12.17 -7.93 -29.59
CA THR A 550 -12.74 -7.13 -30.67
C THR A 550 -13.70 -6.14 -30.03
N GLN A 551 -13.53 -4.86 -30.30
CA GLN A 551 -14.43 -3.87 -29.76
C GLN A 551 -15.80 -3.94 -30.45
N ALA A 552 -16.87 -3.66 -29.70
CA ALA A 552 -18.23 -3.69 -30.22
C ALA A 552 -18.59 -2.44 -31.03
N GLY A 553 -17.89 -1.33 -30.80
CA GLY A 553 -18.11 -0.06 -31.49
C GLY A 553 -17.80 -0.13 -32.99
N ASP A 554 -18.63 0.54 -33.80
CA ASP A 554 -18.43 0.65 -35.25
C ASP A 554 -17.25 1.57 -35.57
N LYS A 555 -16.27 1.04 -36.32
CA LYS A 555 -15.03 1.72 -36.70
C LYS A 555 -15.15 2.63 -37.93
N THR A 556 -16.36 2.97 -38.37
CA THR A 556 -16.61 3.84 -39.52
C THR A 556 -16.88 5.29 -39.12
N VAL A 557 -16.54 6.23 -40.01
CA VAL A 557 -16.90 7.65 -39.87
C VAL A 557 -18.39 7.81 -40.19
N LYS A 558 -19.20 8.18 -39.20
CA LYS A 558 -20.67 8.20 -39.31
C LYS A 558 -21.26 9.53 -39.76
N GLU A 559 -20.47 10.59 -39.71
CA GLU A 559 -20.89 11.95 -40.08
C GLU A 559 -19.96 12.58 -41.13
N SER A 560 -20.32 13.77 -41.61
CA SER A 560 -19.48 14.59 -42.48
C SER A 560 -19.31 15.97 -41.86
N LEU A 561 -18.20 16.65 -42.18
CA LEU A 561 -17.98 18.02 -41.75
C LEU A 561 -19.11 18.93 -42.27
N PRO A 562 -19.53 19.94 -41.48
CA PRO A 562 -20.47 20.95 -41.96
C PRO A 562 -19.98 21.59 -43.26
N GLY A 563 -20.86 21.73 -44.24
CA GLY A 563 -20.55 22.42 -45.49
C GLY A 563 -20.35 23.93 -45.29
N ALA A 564 -19.78 24.62 -46.29
CA ALA A 564 -19.50 26.06 -46.20
C ALA A 564 -20.73 26.95 -45.93
N GLY A 565 -21.95 26.46 -46.19
CA GLY A 565 -23.21 27.14 -45.89
C GLY A 565 -23.86 26.73 -44.57
N GLU A 566 -23.23 25.86 -43.81
CA GLU A 566 -23.71 25.32 -42.54
C GLU A 566 -22.93 25.91 -41.36
N GLN A 567 -23.49 25.82 -40.16
CA GLN A 567 -22.83 26.25 -38.94
C GLN A 567 -21.70 25.27 -38.60
N GLY A 568 -20.49 25.77 -38.34
CA GLY A 568 -19.39 24.95 -37.84
C GLY A 568 -19.76 24.25 -36.53
N ALA A 569 -19.09 23.16 -36.18
CA ALA A 569 -19.41 22.39 -34.97
C ALA A 569 -18.27 22.39 -33.94
N ASN A 570 -18.61 22.17 -32.68
CA ASN A 570 -17.65 21.81 -31.64
C ASN A 570 -17.78 20.30 -31.37
N TYR A 571 -16.91 19.50 -31.99
CA TYR A 571 -16.86 18.05 -31.79
C TYR A 571 -16.17 17.72 -30.47
N LEU A 572 -16.81 16.84 -29.71
CA LEU A 572 -16.37 16.40 -28.39
C LEU A 572 -16.18 14.88 -28.39
N LEU A 573 -15.05 14.44 -27.89
CA LEU A 573 -14.82 13.04 -27.53
C LEU A 573 -14.94 12.90 -26.01
N PHE A 574 -15.81 12.02 -25.53
CA PHE A 574 -15.99 11.78 -24.10
C PHE A 574 -15.14 10.60 -23.65
N TYR A 575 -14.09 10.89 -22.88
CA TYR A 575 -13.12 9.95 -22.37
C TYR A 575 -13.42 9.61 -20.91
N MET A 576 -13.68 8.33 -20.63
CA MET A 576 -13.97 7.78 -19.30
C MET A 576 -12.69 7.14 -18.75
N GLY A 577 -12.04 7.75 -17.75
CA GLY A 577 -10.69 7.33 -17.40
C GLY A 577 -10.17 7.56 -16.00
N ASP A 578 -8.83 7.60 -15.94
CA ASP A 578 -7.95 7.39 -14.79
C ASP A 578 -7.91 5.90 -14.36
N PHE A 579 -7.78 5.03 -15.37
CA PHE A 579 -7.66 3.57 -15.20
C PHE A 579 -6.28 3.07 -15.64
N ASP A 580 -5.23 3.77 -15.24
CA ASP A 580 -3.82 3.37 -15.34
C ASP A 580 -3.37 2.47 -14.17
N ALA A 581 -4.28 2.24 -13.23
CA ALA A 581 -4.12 1.34 -12.09
C ALA A 581 -5.09 0.17 -12.16
N SER A 582 -4.59 -1.06 -11.97
CA SER A 582 -5.50 -2.22 -11.91
C SER A 582 -6.42 -2.15 -10.70
N ALA A 583 -5.96 -1.59 -9.56
CA ALA A 583 -6.79 -1.47 -8.36
C ALA A 583 -7.97 -0.52 -8.57
N TRP A 584 -7.74 0.61 -9.25
CA TRP A 584 -8.77 1.58 -9.57
C TRP A 584 -9.76 1.01 -10.57
N LEU A 585 -9.28 0.35 -11.64
CA LEU A 585 -10.17 -0.31 -12.61
C LEU A 585 -11.03 -1.39 -11.93
N ASN A 586 -10.41 -2.27 -11.14
CA ASN A 586 -11.10 -3.36 -10.44
C ASN A 586 -12.17 -2.84 -9.46
N THR A 587 -11.88 -1.75 -8.75
CA THR A 587 -12.81 -1.16 -7.79
C THR A 587 -13.92 -0.37 -8.49
N ALA A 588 -13.58 0.51 -9.44
CA ALA A 588 -14.56 1.43 -10.02
C ALA A 588 -15.56 0.72 -10.94
N MET A 589 -15.13 -0.33 -11.67
CA MET A 589 -15.98 -1.02 -12.63
C MET A 589 -17.12 -1.82 -12.00
N THR A 590 -17.09 -2.08 -10.68
CA THR A 590 -18.24 -2.67 -9.97
C THR A 590 -19.46 -1.74 -9.97
N LYS A 591 -19.27 -0.44 -10.18
CA LYS A 591 -20.32 0.58 -10.24
C LYS A 591 -20.45 1.20 -11.62
N LEU A 592 -19.37 1.76 -12.14
CA LEU A 592 -19.38 2.55 -13.37
C LEU A 592 -19.88 1.73 -14.57
N TRP A 593 -19.44 0.48 -14.68
CA TRP A 593 -19.84 -0.42 -15.77
C TRP A 593 -21.29 -0.92 -15.68
N THR A 594 -21.87 -0.86 -14.48
CA THR A 594 -23.25 -1.30 -14.22
C THR A 594 -24.26 -0.15 -14.21
N ASP A 595 -23.82 1.08 -14.50
CA ASP A 595 -24.69 2.25 -14.54
C ASP A 595 -25.80 2.06 -15.61
N PRO A 596 -27.08 2.31 -15.27
CA PRO A 596 -28.20 2.07 -16.17
C PRO A 596 -28.23 2.98 -17.40
N LYS A 597 -27.52 4.11 -17.38
CA LYS A 597 -27.39 5.03 -18.51
C LYS A 597 -26.18 4.73 -19.41
N ARG A 598 -25.35 3.74 -19.07
CA ARG A 598 -24.27 3.28 -19.96
C ARG A 598 -24.86 2.83 -21.31
N GLY A 599 -24.23 3.28 -22.39
CA GLY A 599 -24.62 2.93 -23.76
C GLY A 599 -25.67 3.85 -24.40
N GLU A 600 -26.14 4.90 -23.73
CA GLU A 600 -27.05 5.88 -24.33
C GLU A 600 -26.37 6.81 -25.36
N ILE A 601 -25.08 7.14 -25.15
CA ILE A 601 -24.23 7.94 -26.05
C ILE A 601 -22.86 7.26 -26.20
N PRO A 602 -22.08 7.54 -27.25
CA PRO A 602 -20.73 7.02 -27.37
C PRO A 602 -19.84 7.48 -26.21
N LEU A 603 -19.25 6.54 -25.49
CA LEU A 603 -18.27 6.76 -24.44
C LEU A 603 -16.98 6.01 -24.77
N CYS A 604 -15.84 6.68 -24.62
CA CYS A 604 -14.52 6.07 -24.77
C CYS A 604 -14.01 5.60 -23.41
N TRP A 605 -14.16 4.31 -23.14
CA TRP A 605 -13.58 3.67 -21.97
C TRP A 605 -12.10 3.41 -22.19
N THR A 606 -11.32 3.65 -21.15
CA THR A 606 -9.87 3.53 -21.21
C THR A 606 -9.34 2.57 -20.16
N PHE A 607 -8.15 2.05 -20.42
CA PHE A 607 -7.30 1.40 -19.44
C PHE A 607 -5.88 1.35 -20.01
N SER A 608 -4.86 1.33 -19.14
CA SER A 608 -3.51 1.02 -19.61
C SER A 608 -3.41 -0.49 -19.88
N LEU A 609 -2.98 -0.88 -21.07
CA LEU A 609 -3.33 -2.21 -21.61
C LEU A 609 -2.73 -3.39 -20.84
N ASP A 610 -1.56 -3.22 -20.22
CA ASP A 610 -0.93 -4.28 -19.43
C ASP A 610 -1.51 -4.44 -18.03
N ILE A 611 -2.36 -3.52 -17.55
CA ILE A 611 -3.09 -3.74 -16.30
C ILE A 611 -4.00 -4.97 -16.39
N ALA A 612 -4.34 -5.41 -17.60
CA ALA A 612 -5.04 -6.66 -17.88
C ALA A 612 -4.30 -7.91 -17.36
N LYS A 613 -2.99 -7.84 -17.11
CA LYS A 613 -2.22 -8.91 -16.44
C LYS A 613 -2.73 -9.16 -15.01
N ARG A 614 -3.29 -8.13 -14.35
CA ARG A 614 -3.76 -8.17 -12.97
C ARG A 614 -5.29 -8.03 -12.84
N ALA A 615 -5.91 -7.27 -13.73
CA ALA A 615 -7.35 -7.01 -13.80
C ALA A 615 -8.02 -7.63 -15.05
N GLY A 616 -7.49 -8.74 -15.57
CA GLY A 616 -7.99 -9.37 -16.81
C GLY A 616 -9.48 -9.72 -16.78
N HIS A 617 -9.97 -10.23 -15.65
CA HIS A 617 -11.40 -10.50 -15.44
C HIS A 617 -12.30 -9.27 -15.63
N VAL A 618 -11.82 -8.07 -15.26
CA VAL A 618 -12.54 -6.80 -15.46
C VAL A 618 -12.59 -6.45 -16.93
N VAL A 619 -11.44 -6.54 -17.61
CA VAL A 619 -11.33 -6.26 -19.05
C VAL A 619 -12.20 -7.22 -19.86
N ASP A 620 -12.20 -8.52 -19.54
CA ASP A 620 -13.06 -9.48 -20.24
C ASP A 620 -14.55 -9.22 -20.01
N MET A 621 -14.95 -8.85 -18.78
CA MET A 621 -16.32 -8.38 -18.49
C MET A 621 -16.68 -7.17 -19.36
N MET A 622 -15.77 -6.19 -19.47
CA MET A 622 -15.99 -4.99 -20.27
C MET A 622 -16.21 -5.33 -21.74
N TYR A 623 -15.31 -6.08 -22.36
CA TYR A 623 -15.47 -6.45 -23.77
C TYR A 623 -16.67 -7.38 -24.04
N SER A 624 -16.96 -8.32 -23.13
CA SER A 624 -18.06 -9.28 -23.32
C SER A 624 -19.45 -8.66 -23.17
N THR A 625 -19.56 -7.51 -22.50
CA THR A 625 -20.83 -6.83 -22.21
C THR A 625 -20.88 -5.39 -22.76
N ALA A 626 -19.94 -5.04 -23.64
CA ALA A 626 -19.92 -3.76 -24.33
C ALA A 626 -21.16 -3.58 -25.21
N THR A 627 -21.73 -2.37 -25.18
CA THR A 627 -22.77 -1.93 -26.11
C THR A 627 -22.13 -1.37 -27.40
N GLU A 628 -22.94 -1.05 -28.41
CA GLU A 628 -22.47 -0.37 -29.64
C GLU A 628 -21.91 1.04 -29.41
N ASN A 629 -22.16 1.59 -28.21
CA ASN A 629 -21.72 2.91 -27.78
C ASN A 629 -20.56 2.85 -26.76
N ASP A 630 -20.06 1.66 -26.43
CA ASP A 630 -18.85 1.51 -25.62
C ASP A 630 -17.65 1.31 -26.55
N TYR A 631 -16.79 2.33 -26.63
CA TYR A 631 -15.55 2.31 -27.41
C TYR A 631 -14.36 2.15 -26.47
N PHE A 632 -13.35 1.38 -26.89
CA PHE A 632 -12.13 1.19 -26.12
C PHE A 632 -10.96 1.97 -26.75
N VAL A 633 -10.26 2.72 -25.91
CA VAL A 633 -9.05 3.48 -26.25
C VAL A 633 -7.97 3.19 -25.20
N ALA A 634 -6.70 3.34 -25.53
CA ALA A 634 -5.63 3.14 -24.54
C ALA A 634 -5.48 4.35 -23.61
N GLY A 635 -5.19 4.08 -22.34
CA GLY A 635 -4.94 5.09 -21.30
C GLY A 635 -3.46 5.42 -21.13
N ASP A 636 -3.13 6.18 -20.10
CA ASP A 636 -1.80 6.70 -19.78
C ASP A 636 -0.72 5.58 -19.73
N ASN A 637 0.26 5.49 -20.63
CA ASN A 637 0.43 6.14 -21.94
C ASN A 637 0.51 5.07 -23.07
N GLY A 638 -0.35 4.06 -22.99
CA GLY A 638 -0.40 2.88 -23.85
C GLY A 638 -0.57 1.63 -23.00
N VAL A 639 0.46 0.78 -22.94
CA VAL A 639 0.47 -0.41 -22.07
C VAL A 639 0.51 -0.07 -20.57
N GLY A 640 1.08 1.07 -20.18
CA GLY A 640 1.26 1.48 -18.78
C GLY A 640 1.77 2.91 -18.67
N TYR A 641 1.79 3.47 -17.46
CA TYR A 641 2.23 4.85 -17.25
C TYR A 641 3.75 4.95 -17.37
N LEU A 642 4.19 5.35 -18.57
CA LEU A 642 5.58 5.63 -18.94
C LEU A 642 5.61 6.98 -19.66
N ASN A 643 6.57 7.83 -19.32
CA ASN A 643 6.81 9.07 -20.03
C ASN A 643 7.81 8.85 -21.18
N PRO A 644 7.38 8.82 -22.46
CA PRO A 644 8.24 8.47 -23.59
C PRO A 644 9.35 9.51 -23.85
N MET A 645 9.23 10.72 -23.31
CA MET A 645 10.29 11.73 -23.43
C MET A 645 11.53 11.37 -22.57
N ALA A 646 11.40 10.46 -21.61
CA ALA A 646 12.50 10.03 -20.74
C ALA A 646 13.59 9.26 -21.49
N PHE A 647 13.28 8.63 -22.63
CA PHE A 647 14.28 7.94 -23.47
C PHE A 647 15.37 8.87 -24.03
N ALA A 648 15.11 10.19 -24.07
CA ALA A 648 16.11 11.18 -24.48
C ALA A 648 17.02 11.66 -23.32
N ASN A 649 16.79 11.18 -22.09
CA ASN A 649 17.59 11.56 -20.93
C ASN A 649 18.97 10.89 -20.96
N SER A 650 20.03 11.61 -20.58
CA SER A 650 21.39 11.04 -20.53
C SER A 650 21.53 9.86 -19.56
N LEU A 651 20.70 9.76 -18.54
CA LEU A 651 20.70 8.61 -17.60
C LEU A 651 20.24 7.31 -18.26
N HIS A 652 19.50 7.40 -19.38
CA HIS A 652 19.08 6.26 -20.19
C HIS A 652 20.23 5.73 -21.07
N GLU A 653 21.37 6.44 -21.19
CA GLU A 653 22.53 5.92 -21.90
C GLU A 653 23.01 4.58 -21.31
N GLY A 654 23.06 3.54 -22.16
CA GLY A 654 23.44 2.19 -21.76
C GLY A 654 22.33 1.39 -21.05
N ILE A 655 21.11 1.93 -20.99
CA ILE A 655 19.90 1.20 -20.60
C ILE A 655 19.21 0.69 -21.87
N TYR A 656 18.66 -0.52 -21.81
CA TYR A 656 17.90 -1.09 -22.93
C TYR A 656 16.53 -0.44 -23.11
N GLY A 657 15.95 -0.59 -24.30
CA GLY A 657 14.70 0.08 -24.67
C GLY A 657 14.95 1.40 -25.39
N ASP A 658 13.95 1.85 -26.13
CA ASP A 658 13.93 3.09 -26.91
C ASP A 658 12.50 3.34 -27.42
N LEU A 659 12.30 4.42 -28.18
CA LEU A 659 10.99 4.71 -28.78
C LEU A 659 10.53 3.64 -29.78
N ASP A 660 11.44 2.94 -30.46
CA ASP A 660 11.08 1.92 -31.46
C ASP A 660 10.59 0.64 -30.80
N SER A 661 11.28 0.17 -29.77
CA SER A 661 10.87 -0.97 -28.96
C SER A 661 9.62 -0.66 -28.14
N TRP A 662 9.47 0.57 -27.61
CA TRP A 662 8.22 1.03 -27.00
C TRP A 662 7.05 0.96 -27.97
N ALA A 663 7.22 1.46 -29.20
CA ALA A 663 6.19 1.38 -30.24
C ALA A 663 5.86 -0.07 -30.61
N ALA A 664 6.87 -0.93 -30.76
CA ALA A 664 6.68 -2.34 -31.11
C ALA A 664 5.94 -3.12 -30.02
N TYR A 665 6.20 -2.83 -28.74
CA TYR A 665 5.51 -3.45 -27.61
C TYR A 665 4.06 -2.98 -27.52
N ASN A 666 3.81 -1.66 -27.65
CA ASN A 666 2.44 -1.12 -27.67
C ASN A 666 1.63 -1.67 -28.84
N LYS A 667 2.22 -1.75 -30.04
CA LYS A 667 1.54 -2.30 -31.21
C LYS A 667 0.93 -3.68 -30.95
N GLN A 668 1.66 -4.58 -30.28
CA GLN A 668 1.16 -5.92 -29.95
C GLN A 668 -0.04 -5.86 -29.01
N ALA A 669 -0.01 -4.97 -28.01
CA ALA A 669 -1.13 -4.79 -27.09
C ALA A 669 -2.35 -4.17 -27.78
N TYR A 670 -2.15 -3.17 -28.65
CA TYR A 670 -3.21 -2.51 -29.40
C TYR A 670 -3.88 -3.49 -30.36
N GLU A 671 -3.11 -4.32 -31.08
CA GLU A 671 -3.62 -5.40 -31.93
C GLU A 671 -4.40 -6.44 -31.12
N ARG A 672 -3.91 -6.81 -29.93
CA ARG A 672 -4.61 -7.75 -29.05
C ARG A 672 -5.95 -7.21 -28.57
N PHE A 673 -6.04 -5.92 -28.25
CA PHE A 673 -7.25 -5.30 -27.70
C PHE A 673 -8.14 -4.63 -28.76
N ASP A 674 -7.76 -4.71 -30.04
CA ASP A 674 -8.46 -4.10 -31.17
C ASP A 674 -8.64 -2.58 -31.01
N ILE A 675 -7.57 -1.90 -30.56
CA ILE A 675 -7.53 -0.46 -30.28
C ILE A 675 -6.73 0.29 -31.36
N ASP A 676 -7.28 1.39 -31.85
CA ASP A 676 -6.65 2.24 -32.90
C ASP A 676 -6.25 3.63 -32.39
N TYR A 677 -6.66 4.02 -31.17
CA TYR A 677 -6.47 5.36 -30.62
C TYR A 677 -5.91 5.35 -29.21
N THR A 678 -5.01 6.30 -28.93
CA THR A 678 -4.52 6.57 -27.58
C THR A 678 -5.37 7.67 -26.96
N GLY A 679 -6.26 7.32 -26.04
CA GLY A 679 -7.24 8.22 -25.48
C GLY A 679 -6.65 9.33 -24.60
N PHE A 680 -5.45 9.12 -24.05
CA PHE A 680 -4.72 10.14 -23.32
C PHE A 680 -3.22 9.83 -23.21
N VAL A 681 -2.39 10.87 -23.37
CA VAL A 681 -0.94 10.82 -23.17
C VAL A 681 -0.53 11.94 -22.20
N VAL A 682 0.04 11.54 -21.07
CA VAL A 682 0.59 12.43 -20.03
C VAL A 682 2.08 12.58 -20.19
N THR A 683 2.50 13.84 -20.28
CA THR A 683 3.90 14.24 -20.34
C THR A 683 4.15 15.44 -19.45
N ARG A 684 5.42 15.80 -19.22
CA ARG A 684 5.84 16.93 -18.37
C ARG A 684 5.84 18.28 -19.12
N ALA A 685 5.74 18.23 -20.43
CA ALA A 685 5.77 19.39 -21.32
C ALA A 685 5.15 19.00 -22.67
N SER A 686 4.99 19.96 -23.59
CA SER A 686 4.57 19.68 -24.96
C SER A 686 5.50 18.63 -25.61
N MET A 687 4.90 17.60 -26.21
CA MET A 687 5.65 16.49 -26.78
C MET A 687 6.52 16.92 -27.98
N PRO A 688 7.74 16.38 -28.08
CA PRO A 688 8.57 16.56 -29.26
C PRO A 688 8.06 15.68 -30.42
N LYS A 689 8.43 16.03 -31.66
CA LYS A 689 7.95 15.35 -32.88
C LYS A 689 8.27 13.86 -32.88
N GLU A 690 9.44 13.47 -32.38
CA GLU A 690 9.93 12.10 -32.34
C GLU A 690 9.03 11.19 -31.49
N VAL A 691 8.43 11.73 -30.42
CA VAL A 691 7.44 11.00 -29.61
C VAL A 691 6.14 10.86 -30.39
N VAL A 692 5.68 11.90 -31.10
CA VAL A 692 4.49 11.79 -31.97
C VAL A 692 4.70 10.75 -33.08
N GLU A 693 5.88 10.72 -33.70
CA GLU A 693 6.28 9.72 -34.70
C GLU A 693 6.35 8.30 -34.11
N CYS A 694 6.69 8.16 -32.82
CA CYS A 694 6.60 6.89 -32.12
C CYS A 694 5.15 6.38 -32.05
N TYR A 695 4.20 7.22 -31.61
CA TYR A 695 2.79 6.83 -31.51
C TYR A 695 2.14 6.58 -32.88
N ALA A 696 2.56 7.31 -33.91
CA ALA A 696 2.09 7.10 -35.29
C ALA A 696 2.40 5.70 -35.86
N LYS A 697 3.29 4.92 -35.22
CA LYS A 697 3.61 3.55 -35.64
C LYS A 697 2.55 2.52 -35.23
N PHE A 698 1.65 2.86 -34.31
CA PHE A 698 0.67 1.92 -33.75
C PHE A 698 -0.71 2.51 -33.45
N CYS A 699 -0.93 3.83 -33.60
CA CYS A 699 -2.25 4.43 -33.46
C CYS A 699 -2.47 5.58 -34.44
N ASP A 700 -3.73 5.82 -34.81
CA ASP A 700 -4.13 6.81 -35.81
C ASP A 700 -4.46 8.19 -35.19
N GLY A 701 -4.55 8.25 -33.85
CA GLY A 701 -4.87 9.46 -33.13
C GLY A 701 -4.55 9.39 -31.65
N MET A 702 -4.22 10.53 -31.07
CA MET A 702 -3.95 10.66 -29.64
C MET A 702 -4.43 11.98 -29.04
N ALA A 703 -4.88 11.92 -27.78
CA ALA A 703 -5.17 13.09 -26.98
C ALA A 703 -4.05 13.37 -25.97
N THR A 704 -3.75 14.64 -25.70
CA THR A 704 -2.55 15.03 -24.94
C THR A 704 -2.88 16.04 -23.84
N ASN A 705 -2.16 15.99 -22.71
CA ASN A 705 -2.32 16.95 -21.61
C ASN A 705 -1.75 18.34 -21.94
N TYR A 706 -0.69 18.38 -22.76
CA TYR A 706 -0.14 19.60 -23.33
C TYR A 706 -0.45 19.66 -24.84
N PRO A 707 -0.89 20.81 -25.37
CA PRO A 707 -1.08 20.97 -26.81
C PRO A 707 0.21 20.65 -27.57
N TYR A 708 0.11 19.82 -28.61
CA TYR A 708 1.20 19.59 -29.55
C TYR A 708 1.31 20.79 -30.49
N ASN A 709 2.49 21.44 -30.50
CA ASN A 709 2.75 22.62 -31.32
C ASN A 709 3.84 22.36 -32.39
N GLY A 710 4.23 21.10 -32.60
CA GLY A 710 5.22 20.72 -33.58
C GLY A 710 4.66 20.60 -35.00
N GLU A 711 5.51 20.19 -35.94
CA GLU A 711 5.08 19.89 -37.31
C GLU A 711 4.11 18.71 -37.34
N ALA A 712 3.16 18.74 -38.27
CA ALA A 712 2.26 17.60 -38.50
C ALA A 712 3.07 16.32 -38.79
N VAL A 713 2.62 15.21 -38.21
CA VAL A 713 3.18 13.87 -38.43
C VAL A 713 2.19 13.07 -39.24
N ASP A 714 2.66 12.50 -40.35
CA ASP A 714 1.82 11.73 -41.25
C ASP A 714 1.21 10.51 -40.54
N GLY A 715 -0.08 10.28 -40.78
CA GLY A 715 -0.79 9.10 -40.26
C GLY A 715 -1.34 9.23 -38.84
N ILE A 716 -1.06 10.32 -38.10
CA ILE A 716 -1.59 10.51 -36.75
C ILE A 716 -2.25 11.88 -36.57
N GLN A 717 -3.32 11.87 -35.79
CA GLN A 717 -4.08 13.05 -35.41
C GLN A 717 -3.86 13.39 -33.93
N THR A 718 -3.56 14.65 -33.60
CA THR A 718 -3.30 15.07 -32.20
C THR A 718 -4.33 16.07 -31.71
N VAL A 719 -4.88 15.85 -30.50
CA VAL A 719 -5.86 16.77 -29.90
C VAL A 719 -5.53 17.08 -28.44
N SER A 720 -5.81 18.30 -28.00
CA SER A 720 -5.69 18.65 -26.57
C SER A 720 -6.86 18.07 -25.78
N SER A 721 -6.55 17.54 -24.60
CA SER A 721 -7.55 17.15 -23.60
C SER A 721 -7.87 18.28 -22.64
N ILE A 722 -9.08 18.29 -22.10
CA ILE A 722 -9.49 19.11 -20.96
C ILE A 722 -10.25 18.25 -19.96
N ASP A 723 -10.01 18.47 -18.67
CA ASP A 723 -10.68 17.73 -17.61
C ASP A 723 -12.03 18.37 -17.27
N TYR A 724 -13.07 17.55 -17.09
CA TYR A 724 -14.36 18.02 -16.63
C TYR A 724 -14.37 18.24 -15.12
N SER A 725 -14.50 19.49 -14.69
CA SER A 725 -14.49 19.89 -13.28
C SER A 725 -15.80 19.62 -12.52
N GLY A 726 -16.85 19.13 -13.20
CA GLY A 726 -18.20 19.01 -12.62
C GLY A 726 -19.11 20.22 -12.85
N SER A 727 -18.67 21.24 -13.61
CA SER A 727 -19.50 22.39 -14.02
C SER A 727 -19.56 22.51 -15.53
N VAL A 728 -20.78 22.57 -16.07
CA VAL A 728 -21.01 22.83 -17.50
C VAL A 728 -20.58 24.25 -17.86
N GLU A 729 -20.80 25.22 -16.98
CA GLU A 729 -20.41 26.62 -17.21
C GLU A 729 -18.88 26.77 -17.30
N ASP A 730 -18.13 26.04 -16.48
CA ASP A 730 -16.67 26.02 -16.56
C ASP A 730 -16.17 25.31 -17.82
N LEU A 731 -16.82 24.19 -18.20
CA LEU A 731 -16.47 23.48 -19.41
C LEU A 731 -16.67 24.35 -20.65
N VAL A 732 -17.84 25.00 -20.79
CA VAL A 732 -18.23 25.79 -21.97
C VAL A 732 -17.30 26.99 -22.19
N LYS A 733 -16.63 27.52 -21.16
CA LYS A 733 -15.62 28.61 -21.31
C LYS A 733 -14.45 28.23 -22.23
N ASN A 734 -14.22 26.94 -22.46
CA ASN A 734 -13.18 26.46 -23.36
C ASN A 734 -13.58 26.44 -24.84
N PHE A 735 -14.82 26.84 -25.16
CA PHE A 735 -15.40 26.76 -26.49
C PHE A 735 -15.92 28.11 -26.98
N ALA A 736 -15.98 28.26 -28.29
CA ALA A 736 -16.59 29.41 -28.94
C ALA A 736 -17.95 29.03 -29.55
N VAL A 737 -18.88 29.97 -29.51
CA VAL A 737 -20.11 29.93 -30.34
C VAL A 737 -19.71 29.81 -31.80
N LYS A 738 -20.43 28.98 -32.55
CA LYS A 738 -20.16 28.72 -33.96
C LYS A 738 -21.13 29.47 -34.86
N GLN A 739 -20.63 30.02 -35.95
CA GLN A 739 -21.41 30.70 -36.98
C GLN A 739 -21.38 29.91 -38.29
N THR A 740 -22.24 30.29 -39.24
CA THR A 740 -22.22 29.74 -40.60
C THR A 740 -20.89 30.01 -41.28
N GLY A 741 -20.26 28.95 -41.79
CA GLY A 741 -18.95 29.02 -42.46
C GLY A 741 -17.73 28.99 -41.53
N ASP A 742 -17.94 28.95 -40.20
CA ASP A 742 -16.84 28.71 -39.26
C ASP A 742 -16.30 27.28 -39.41
N GLU A 743 -14.99 27.10 -39.27
CA GLU A 743 -14.38 25.78 -39.14
C GLU A 743 -14.84 25.06 -37.87
N SER A 744 -14.87 23.72 -37.92
CA SER A 744 -15.19 22.92 -36.74
C SER A 744 -13.99 22.83 -35.80
N THR A 745 -14.23 22.62 -34.50
CA THR A 745 -13.16 22.35 -33.53
C THR A 745 -13.32 20.99 -32.88
N PHE A 746 -12.21 20.46 -32.36
CA PHE A 746 -12.11 19.13 -31.78
C PHE A 746 -11.50 19.23 -30.38
N ARG A 747 -12.16 18.63 -29.40
CA ARG A 747 -11.67 18.53 -28.00
C ARG A 747 -11.96 17.16 -27.39
N ASN A 748 -10.96 16.60 -26.72
CA ASN A 748 -11.14 15.45 -25.85
C ASN A 748 -11.53 15.92 -24.45
N ILE A 749 -12.61 15.38 -23.89
CA ILE A 749 -13.16 15.75 -22.58
C ILE A 749 -12.95 14.58 -21.65
N ARG A 750 -12.08 14.75 -20.65
CA ARG A 750 -11.74 13.70 -19.70
C ARG A 750 -12.67 13.72 -18.49
N PHE A 751 -13.24 12.57 -18.21
CA PHE A 751 -14.04 12.28 -17.03
C PHE A 751 -13.24 11.36 -16.10
N ILE A 752 -12.68 11.95 -15.05
CA ILE A 752 -11.92 11.25 -14.02
C ILE A 752 -12.91 10.59 -13.07
N LEU A 753 -12.98 9.25 -13.10
CA LEU A 753 -13.78 8.46 -12.14
C LEU A 753 -15.26 8.89 -12.04
N ARG A 754 -15.90 9.27 -13.15
CA ARG A 754 -17.33 9.68 -13.18
C ARG A 754 -18.24 8.58 -13.69
N ASP A 755 -19.44 8.50 -13.11
CA ASP A 755 -20.48 7.59 -13.59
C ASP A 755 -21.13 8.07 -14.90
N PRO A 756 -21.56 7.15 -15.78
CA PRO A 756 -22.29 7.48 -16.99
C PRO A 756 -23.53 8.36 -16.75
N THR A 757 -24.24 8.20 -15.63
CA THR A 757 -25.38 9.07 -15.32
C THR A 757 -24.99 10.55 -15.27
N ASN A 758 -23.89 10.89 -14.58
CA ASN A 758 -23.34 12.25 -14.52
C ASN A 758 -22.94 12.77 -15.91
N VAL A 759 -22.38 11.91 -16.75
CA VAL A 759 -21.95 12.27 -18.11
C VAL A 759 -23.15 12.54 -19.03
N ILE A 760 -24.22 11.75 -18.91
CA ILE A 760 -25.47 11.98 -19.66
C ILE A 760 -26.13 13.29 -19.25
N GLU A 761 -26.14 13.64 -17.96
CA GLU A 761 -26.69 14.93 -17.51
C GLU A 761 -25.94 16.11 -18.13
N LEU A 762 -24.60 16.04 -18.22
CA LEU A 762 -23.81 17.02 -18.95
C LEU A 762 -24.15 17.05 -20.43
N TYR A 763 -24.24 15.88 -21.09
CA TYR A 763 -24.61 15.78 -22.49
C TYR A 763 -25.96 16.45 -22.78
N GLU A 764 -27.00 16.09 -22.03
CA GLU A 764 -28.35 16.67 -22.15
C GLU A 764 -28.30 18.21 -21.97
N LYS A 765 -27.50 18.70 -21.04
CA LYS A 765 -27.31 20.12 -20.82
C LYS A 765 -26.62 20.80 -22.00
N LEU A 766 -25.53 20.23 -22.55
CA LEU A 766 -24.85 20.75 -23.73
C LEU A 766 -25.74 20.76 -24.99
N MET A 767 -26.68 19.82 -25.11
CA MET A 767 -27.64 19.73 -26.21
C MET A 767 -28.87 20.64 -26.02
N SER A 768 -28.99 21.35 -24.90
CA SER A 768 -30.15 22.20 -24.60
C SER A 768 -30.18 23.50 -25.41
N ASP A 769 -31.35 24.15 -25.45
CA ASP A 769 -31.54 25.46 -26.11
C ASP A 769 -30.60 26.56 -25.59
N GLU A 770 -30.07 26.41 -24.37
CA GLU A 770 -29.15 27.36 -23.75
C GLU A 770 -27.78 27.40 -24.46
N TYR A 771 -27.30 26.26 -24.95
CA TYR A 771 -25.98 26.14 -25.60
C TYR A 771 -26.06 25.80 -27.09
N LYS A 772 -27.25 25.86 -27.70
CA LYS A 772 -27.46 25.52 -29.12
C LYS A 772 -26.53 26.27 -30.09
N ASP A 773 -26.16 27.52 -29.77
CA ASP A 773 -25.32 28.36 -30.63
C ASP A 773 -23.85 27.86 -30.66
N TYR A 774 -23.44 27.01 -29.71
CA TYR A 774 -22.14 26.34 -29.73
C TYR A 774 -22.11 25.15 -30.69
N ASN A 775 -23.25 24.62 -31.14
CA ASN A 775 -23.35 23.46 -32.03
C ASN A 775 -22.43 22.31 -31.60
N PHE A 776 -22.56 21.91 -30.33
CA PHE A 776 -21.80 20.78 -29.77
C PHE A 776 -22.23 19.46 -30.43
N ARG A 777 -21.27 18.59 -30.69
CA ARG A 777 -21.50 17.22 -31.20
C ARG A 777 -20.63 16.23 -30.45
N VAL A 778 -21.25 15.37 -29.66
CA VAL A 778 -20.54 14.24 -29.03
C VAL A 778 -20.53 13.08 -30.01
N VAL A 779 -19.35 12.60 -30.36
CA VAL A 779 -19.16 11.55 -31.38
C VAL A 779 -18.20 10.48 -30.89
N ASP A 780 -18.27 9.30 -31.52
CA ASP A 780 -17.34 8.19 -31.29
C ASP A 780 -15.91 8.53 -31.78
N PRO A 781 -14.88 7.80 -31.34
CA PRO A 781 -13.49 8.16 -31.66
C PRO A 781 -13.16 8.06 -33.15
N TYR A 782 -13.79 7.15 -33.90
CA TYR A 782 -13.54 6.98 -35.33
C TYR A 782 -14.12 8.14 -36.13
N THR A 783 -15.34 8.55 -35.82
CA THR A 783 -15.95 9.75 -36.39
C THR A 783 -15.16 10.99 -35.98
N PHE A 784 -14.74 11.12 -34.72
CA PHE A 784 -13.97 12.24 -34.22
C PHE A 784 -12.65 12.45 -34.98
N TYR A 785 -11.77 11.44 -34.98
CA TYR A 785 -10.46 11.53 -35.63
C TYR A 785 -10.57 11.51 -37.15
N GLY A 786 -11.55 10.80 -37.72
CA GLY A 786 -11.81 10.79 -39.16
C GLY A 786 -12.23 12.16 -39.70
N LEU A 787 -13.10 12.88 -38.98
CA LEU A 787 -13.47 14.26 -39.34
C LEU A 787 -12.31 15.24 -39.16
N MET A 788 -11.49 15.06 -38.12
CA MET A 788 -10.31 15.89 -37.92
C MET A 788 -9.28 15.71 -39.05
N ALA A 789 -9.04 14.47 -39.48
CA ALA A 789 -8.18 14.17 -40.63
C ALA A 789 -8.72 14.79 -41.93
N GLN A 790 -10.05 14.75 -42.15
CA GLN A 790 -10.68 15.40 -43.31
C GLN A 790 -10.51 16.92 -43.29
N GLN A 791 -10.62 17.56 -42.12
CA GLN A 791 -10.47 19.02 -41.99
C GLN A 791 -9.01 19.44 -42.21
N ASN A 792 -8.06 18.69 -41.65
CA ASN A 792 -6.62 18.98 -41.79
C ASN A 792 -6.09 18.76 -43.22
N ALA A 793 -6.84 18.05 -44.07
CA ALA A 793 -6.51 17.82 -45.48
C ALA A 793 -7.07 18.89 -46.43
N GLN A 794 -7.99 19.76 -45.98
CA GLN A 794 -8.53 20.90 -46.73
C GLN A 794 -7.60 22.10 -46.63
#